data_AF-A0A9E0LLM4-F1
#
_entry.id   AF-A0A9E0LLM4-F1
#
_cell.length_a   1.000
_cell.length_b   1.000
_cell.length_c   1.000
_cell.angle_alpha   90.00
_cell.angle_beta   90.00
_cell.angle_gamma   90.00
#
_symmetry.space_group_name_H-M   'P 1'
#
loop_
_entity.id
_entity.type
_entity.pdbx_description
1 polymer ?
#
loop_
_entity_poly.entity_id
_entity_poly.type
_entity_poly.pdbx_seq_one_letter_code
_entity_poly.pdbx_strand_id
1 'polypeptide(L)'
;MSEQELTKYANAVGLVYDYSLPVRYPLAAVWQVDGETVVTCAHSVILYTEILKALRVRFPSSGREYSIKSVVFHPKVDKAVLKTMAKHGLTDPVNGLPLQKHNVALLKLSPSANELSADEIKEINDSFEQFVPEHEAGLGGSLAEIELPLVVQTITNARKVGTVSILDERNRVVGKLFCQNGRATHAYYHNLVNEMAIYQIIRHKFNGSFYFTSEDEPSWTTVTEISRPIDMLLIESLRRTDEMEKMVSIVGGPSSLFVRVTPQPNFDILPPDSREATKLIWPFLDGGTPLGMMWQVAGIDDFSIYAAMQELVKTRQISYFEAPFVKGGDIVPLPLGVKTPLSPNDLVTALWVEDASLAPLLRPGTLLGSVRDLDPSHVLHNIGLPFEAAGCPIFKDGTVIGIHCGAVPPDPAVVAPDGGFHQMIWVEQVIECLKSAGETTLARKLTLSGNGDETEVSGRFGGCRQVARIQCPKCGRSSMDEPNFCKGCGQRLIQDSDYKGPIARKTKAQTRAKTRLVGKTRTRTGPQIIRPVTNAKTYSPALLAMTLVLIFAGAGAAALAMIPKPNIINTSPVILPNQSQAWLATTLAEFTSGPVVMHDKNYVFTGRAKFGVDVMAKQSFYMYAFLVQNSGKVILHTPSSAANDVVLDAGARYILVGDGLEKIPLAKAVTAFGCDNSDGTEKILLVASGMKSDLLTMSDPVAQEKAIEQFVNRSLQLLSCDESGNGVVVDAKELGEHFFDDNKPKNGKFGSSGLMGREVYITQVDVRHKKDPTLDSQLPSNITPGNTTPGNTTPSSTTPSNIAPTN
;
A
#
# COMPACT_ATOMS: atom_id res chain seq x y z
N MET A 1 25.05 3.94 -7.40
CA MET A 1 24.61 2.77 -8.20
C MET A 1 24.09 3.30 -9.52
N SER A 2 24.43 2.65 -10.64
CA SER A 2 23.90 2.96 -11.98
C SER A 2 22.53 2.32 -12.21
N GLU A 3 21.80 2.80 -13.21
CA GLU A 3 20.49 2.25 -13.62
C GLU A 3 20.56 0.76 -14.02
N GLN A 4 21.68 0.34 -14.64
CA GLN A 4 21.92 -1.05 -15.02
C GLN A 4 22.15 -1.94 -13.79
N GLU A 5 22.91 -1.46 -12.80
CA GLU A 5 23.06 -2.14 -11.50
C GLU A 5 21.75 -2.19 -10.73
N LEU A 6 20.96 -1.11 -10.74
CA LEU A 6 19.65 -1.06 -10.11
C LEU A 6 18.72 -2.10 -10.72
N THR A 7 18.61 -2.14 -12.04
CA THR A 7 17.81 -3.15 -12.78
C THR A 7 18.23 -4.57 -12.45
N LYS A 8 19.54 -4.82 -12.32
CA LYS A 8 20.13 -6.11 -11.94
C LYS A 8 19.82 -6.51 -10.49
N TYR A 9 19.86 -5.57 -9.55
CA TYR A 9 19.78 -5.85 -8.11
C TYR A 9 18.38 -5.68 -7.51
N ALA A 10 17.49 -4.90 -8.13
CA ALA A 10 16.10 -4.70 -7.70
C ALA A 10 15.26 -5.99 -7.68
N ASN A 11 15.56 -6.96 -8.55
CA ASN A 11 14.94 -8.28 -8.51
C ASN A 11 15.39 -9.12 -7.29
N ALA A 12 16.51 -8.76 -6.67
CA ALA A 12 17.09 -9.45 -5.50
C ALA A 12 16.78 -8.76 -4.16
N VAL A 13 15.91 -7.74 -4.16
CA VAL A 13 15.36 -7.12 -2.96
C VAL A 13 13.85 -7.35 -2.93
N GLY A 14 13.32 -7.66 -1.76
CA GLY A 14 11.92 -7.97 -1.55
C GLY A 14 11.47 -7.61 -0.14
N LEU A 15 10.27 -8.05 0.22
CA LEU A 15 9.62 -7.76 1.49
C LEU A 15 9.05 -9.06 2.09
N VAL A 16 9.10 -9.18 3.43
CA VAL A 16 8.42 -10.20 4.22
C VAL A 16 7.05 -9.67 4.64
N TYR A 17 6.02 -10.50 4.50
CA TYR A 17 4.65 -10.19 4.90
C TYR A 17 4.13 -11.24 5.86
N ASP A 18 3.21 -10.82 6.71
CA ASP A 18 2.28 -11.74 7.37
C ASP A 18 1.14 -12.08 6.40
N TYR A 19 1.09 -13.33 5.95
CA TYR A 19 0.10 -13.86 5.02
C TYR A 19 -1.18 -14.34 5.74
N SER A 20 -1.19 -14.36 7.07
CA SER A 20 -2.36 -14.73 7.87
C SER A 20 -3.28 -13.52 8.18
N LEU A 21 -2.94 -12.32 7.67
CA LEU A 21 -3.75 -11.11 7.77
C LEU A 21 -4.48 -10.81 6.45
N PRO A 22 -5.69 -10.21 6.51
CA PRO A 22 -6.41 -9.79 5.30
C PRO A 22 -5.70 -8.62 4.60
N VAL A 23 -5.15 -7.67 5.37
CA VAL A 23 -4.35 -6.56 4.83
C VAL A 23 -2.87 -6.89 4.99
N ARG A 24 -2.18 -7.10 3.86
CA ARG A 24 -0.76 -7.49 3.85
C ARG A 24 0.14 -6.28 4.11
N TYR A 25 0.47 -6.01 5.37
CA TYR A 25 1.51 -5.04 5.71
C TYR A 25 2.91 -5.69 5.66
N PRO A 26 3.92 -5.06 5.04
CA PRO A 26 5.29 -5.55 5.07
C PRO A 26 5.89 -5.40 6.48
N LEU A 27 6.53 -6.48 6.96
CA LEU A 27 7.19 -6.55 8.27
C LEU A 27 8.66 -6.11 8.24
N ALA A 28 9.32 -6.33 7.09
CA ALA A 28 10.73 -6.02 6.84
C ALA A 28 11.07 -6.24 5.37
N ALA A 29 12.11 -5.55 4.90
CA ALA A 29 12.81 -5.85 3.67
C ALA A 29 13.72 -7.08 3.81
N VAL A 30 13.94 -7.75 2.69
CA VAL A 30 14.88 -8.87 2.56
C VAL A 30 15.67 -8.74 1.27
N TRP A 31 16.80 -9.43 1.20
CA TRP A 31 17.58 -9.48 -0.04
C TRP A 31 18.35 -10.79 -0.20
N GLN A 32 18.60 -11.18 -1.45
CA GLN A 32 19.07 -12.51 -1.79
C GLN A 32 20.60 -12.63 -1.84
N VAL A 33 21.15 -13.60 -1.09
CA VAL A 33 22.59 -13.97 -1.09
C VAL A 33 22.90 -15.21 -1.91
N ASP A 34 21.93 -16.10 -2.12
CA ASP A 34 22.06 -17.28 -2.99
C ASP A 34 20.67 -17.86 -3.35
N GLY A 35 20.57 -18.88 -4.20
CA GLY A 35 19.35 -19.31 -4.90
C GLY A 35 18.09 -19.53 -4.04
N GLU A 36 18.23 -20.05 -2.82
CA GLU A 36 17.13 -20.22 -1.85
C GLU A 36 17.37 -19.45 -0.53
N THR A 37 18.30 -18.49 -0.48
CA THR A 37 18.76 -17.87 0.78
C THR A 37 18.67 -16.35 0.72
N VAL A 38 17.84 -15.77 1.59
CA VAL A 38 17.74 -14.31 1.79
C VAL A 38 18.19 -13.90 3.20
N VAL A 39 18.56 -12.63 3.33
CA VAL A 39 18.99 -11.97 4.56
C VAL A 39 17.93 -10.96 4.99
N THR A 40 17.71 -10.85 6.30
CA THR A 40 16.91 -9.78 6.90
C THR A 40 17.37 -9.51 8.34
N CYS A 41 16.70 -8.59 9.04
CA CYS A 41 16.96 -8.34 10.46
C CYS A 41 16.31 -9.39 11.36
N ALA A 42 17.02 -9.80 12.41
CA ALA A 42 16.53 -10.80 13.36
C ALA A 42 15.25 -10.36 14.09
N HIS A 43 15.20 -9.09 14.50
CA HIS A 43 14.10 -8.56 15.30
C HIS A 43 12.74 -8.58 14.60
N SER A 44 12.73 -8.42 13.27
CA SER A 44 11.51 -8.38 12.45
C SER A 44 10.82 -9.75 12.34
N VAL A 45 11.56 -10.85 12.53
CA VAL A 45 11.07 -12.24 12.35
C VAL A 45 11.11 -13.09 13.62
N ILE A 46 11.70 -12.61 14.73
CA ILE A 46 11.90 -13.38 15.98
C ILE A 46 10.61 -13.86 16.67
N LEU A 47 9.47 -13.20 16.40
CA LEU A 47 8.17 -13.60 16.93
C LEU A 47 7.59 -14.80 16.17
N TYR A 48 7.90 -14.92 14.87
CA TYR A 48 7.33 -15.92 13.98
C TYR A 48 8.08 -17.27 13.97
N THR A 49 9.05 -17.48 14.86
CA THR A 49 9.95 -18.66 14.80
C THR A 49 9.25 -20.01 14.89
N GLU A 50 8.12 -20.09 15.60
CA GLU A 50 7.34 -21.33 15.71
C GLU A 50 6.24 -21.43 14.63
N ILE A 51 5.98 -20.34 13.90
CA ILE A 51 4.83 -20.15 13.00
C ILE A 51 5.27 -19.64 11.61
N LEU A 52 6.42 -20.09 11.11
CA LEU A 52 7.00 -19.63 9.83
C LEU A 52 6.03 -19.78 8.62
N LYS A 53 5.06 -20.69 8.71
CA LYS A 53 3.95 -20.83 7.75
C LYS A 53 3.13 -19.55 7.56
N ALA A 54 3.06 -18.67 8.56
CA ALA A 54 2.43 -17.36 8.48
C ALA A 54 3.14 -16.41 7.51
N LEU A 55 4.43 -16.59 7.27
CA LEU A 55 5.25 -15.62 6.52
C LEU A 55 5.40 -15.98 5.04
N ARG A 56 5.34 -14.97 4.18
CA ARG A 56 5.76 -15.05 2.77
C ARG A 56 6.80 -13.99 2.46
N VAL A 57 7.65 -14.29 1.48
CA VAL A 57 8.62 -13.36 0.89
C VAL A 57 8.19 -13.06 -0.54
N ARG A 58 7.90 -11.80 -0.86
CA ARG A 58 7.58 -11.32 -2.21
C ARG A 58 8.73 -10.46 -2.71
N PHE A 59 9.11 -10.61 -3.98
CA PHE A 59 10.11 -9.80 -4.66
C PHE A 59 9.40 -8.95 -5.73
N PRO A 60 8.91 -7.74 -5.40
CA PRO A 60 7.93 -7.01 -6.23
C PRO A 60 8.36 -6.83 -7.69
N SER A 61 9.61 -6.38 -7.90
CA SER A 61 10.25 -6.20 -9.22
C SER A 61 10.19 -7.44 -10.14
N SER A 62 10.15 -8.63 -9.55
CA SER A 62 10.14 -9.92 -10.29
C SER A 62 8.77 -10.61 -10.29
N GLY A 63 7.81 -10.13 -9.49
CA GLY A 63 6.53 -10.77 -9.23
C GLY A 63 6.59 -12.11 -8.47
N ARG A 64 7.78 -12.61 -8.10
CA ARG A 64 7.93 -13.93 -7.44
C ARG A 64 7.59 -13.86 -5.94
N GLU A 65 6.85 -14.85 -5.46
CA GLU A 65 6.51 -15.03 -4.03
C GLU A 65 6.93 -16.43 -3.55
N TYR A 66 7.40 -16.53 -2.30
CA TYR A 66 8.00 -17.73 -1.71
C TYR A 66 7.52 -17.95 -0.26
N SER A 67 7.44 -19.21 0.17
CA SER A 67 7.24 -19.56 1.59
C SER A 67 8.57 -19.67 2.33
N ILE A 68 8.55 -19.52 3.67
CA ILE A 68 9.74 -19.66 4.51
C ILE A 68 9.83 -21.09 5.04
N LYS A 69 10.87 -21.80 4.61
CA LYS A 69 11.19 -23.20 4.97
C LYS A 69 11.89 -23.30 6.32
N SER A 70 12.77 -22.35 6.64
CA SER A 70 13.42 -22.23 7.96
C SER A 70 14.04 -20.85 8.16
N VAL A 71 14.31 -20.50 9.42
CA VAL A 71 15.09 -19.31 9.81
C VAL A 71 16.34 -19.72 10.58
N VAL A 72 17.48 -19.12 10.25
CA VAL A 72 18.73 -19.24 11.00
C VAL A 72 19.18 -17.85 11.42
N PHE A 73 19.19 -17.61 12.74
CA PHE A 73 19.69 -16.37 13.32
C PHE A 73 21.19 -16.43 13.57
N HIS A 74 21.83 -15.25 13.68
CA HIS A 74 23.23 -15.14 14.02
C HIS A 74 23.60 -15.92 15.30
N PRO A 75 24.70 -16.70 15.33
CA PRO A 75 25.04 -17.55 16.48
C PRO A 75 25.33 -16.77 17.78
N LYS A 76 25.62 -15.47 17.65
CA LYS A 76 25.87 -14.55 18.78
C LYS A 76 24.67 -13.67 19.15
N VAL A 77 23.49 -13.82 18.53
CA VAL A 77 22.29 -13.07 18.94
C VAL A 77 21.67 -13.73 20.17
N ASP A 78 21.37 -12.94 21.21
CA ASP A 78 20.58 -13.43 22.34
C ASP A 78 19.10 -13.51 21.92
N LYS A 79 18.70 -14.71 21.49
CA LYS A 79 17.32 -15.00 21.07
C LYS A 79 16.31 -14.81 22.22
N ALA A 80 16.70 -15.00 23.47
CA ALA A 80 15.80 -14.91 24.62
C ALA A 80 15.53 -13.44 24.98
N VAL A 81 16.57 -12.61 25.04
CA VAL A 81 16.45 -11.15 25.18
C VAL A 81 15.71 -10.57 23.98
N LEU A 82 16.11 -10.92 22.75
CA LEU A 82 15.47 -10.41 21.53
C LEU A 82 13.98 -10.77 21.44
N LYS A 83 13.60 -12.02 21.74
CA LYS A 83 12.18 -12.45 21.76
C LYS A 83 11.40 -11.80 22.90
N THR A 84 12.04 -11.51 24.04
CA THR A 84 11.43 -10.75 25.15
C THR A 84 11.21 -9.29 24.77
N MET A 85 12.20 -8.64 24.15
CA MET A 85 12.09 -7.26 23.66
C MET A 85 11.05 -7.12 22.55
N ALA A 86 11.02 -8.05 21.58
CA ALA A 86 10.03 -8.03 20.51
C ALA A 86 8.60 -8.26 21.05
N LYS A 87 8.42 -9.13 22.06
CA LYS A 87 7.14 -9.31 22.76
C LYS A 87 6.70 -8.05 23.49
N HIS A 88 7.62 -7.37 24.19
CA HIS A 88 7.33 -6.09 24.84
C HIS A 88 7.03 -4.99 23.79
N GLY A 89 7.67 -5.08 22.62
CA GLY A 89 7.38 -4.26 21.43
C GLY A 89 5.94 -4.38 20.89
N LEU A 90 5.16 -5.34 21.37
CA LEU A 90 3.73 -5.47 21.05
C LEU A 90 2.86 -4.65 22.02
N THR A 91 3.35 -4.32 23.22
CA THR A 91 2.61 -3.54 24.24
C THR A 91 3.10 -2.10 24.37
N ASP A 92 4.39 -1.86 24.11
CA ASP A 92 5.08 -0.59 24.36
C ASP A 92 6.21 -0.35 23.34
N PRO A 93 6.56 0.92 23.03
CA PRO A 93 7.65 1.21 22.10
C PRO A 93 9.03 0.78 22.61
N VAL A 94 9.60 -0.29 22.03
CA VAL A 94 10.94 -0.77 22.39
C VAL A 94 12.01 -0.19 21.45
N ASN A 95 12.37 1.07 21.70
CA ASN A 95 13.41 1.85 21.01
C ASN A 95 14.75 1.10 20.79
N GLY A 96 15.11 0.17 21.69
CA GLY A 96 16.33 -0.63 21.60
C GLY A 96 16.28 -1.82 20.63
N LEU A 97 15.14 -2.10 19.99
CA LEU A 97 14.93 -3.32 19.19
C LEU A 97 15.72 -3.33 17.86
N PRO A 98 15.82 -2.23 17.08
CA PRO A 98 16.81 -2.09 16.01
C PRO A 98 18.26 -2.28 16.47
N LEU A 99 18.55 -1.80 17.69
CA LEU A 99 19.90 -1.63 18.23
C LEU A 99 20.53 -2.93 18.77
N GLN A 100 19.85 -4.07 18.63
CA GLN A 100 20.34 -5.33 19.18
C GLN A 100 21.61 -5.82 18.49
N LYS A 101 22.51 -6.40 19.29
CA LYS A 101 23.78 -6.91 18.79
C LYS A 101 23.54 -8.14 17.91
N HIS A 102 24.18 -8.18 16.75
CA HIS A 102 24.04 -9.29 15.79
C HIS A 102 22.59 -9.52 15.30
N ASN A 103 21.83 -8.45 15.10
CA ASN A 103 20.43 -8.41 14.61
C ASN A 103 20.28 -8.89 13.14
N VAL A 104 20.73 -10.12 12.83
CA VAL A 104 20.75 -10.73 11.50
C VAL A 104 20.05 -12.09 11.51
N ALA A 105 19.18 -12.31 10.53
CA ALA A 105 18.56 -13.60 10.24
C ALA A 105 18.73 -13.96 8.76
N LEU A 106 18.96 -15.25 8.51
CA LEU A 106 18.87 -15.88 7.21
C LEU A 106 17.53 -16.60 7.11
N LEU A 107 16.82 -16.42 6.01
CA LEU A 107 15.60 -17.16 5.70
C LEU A 107 15.90 -18.10 4.53
N LYS A 108 15.56 -19.37 4.70
CA LYS A 108 15.54 -20.34 3.60
C LYS A 108 14.16 -20.31 2.96
N LEU A 109 14.12 -20.04 1.65
CA LEU A 109 12.89 -19.99 0.88
C LEU A 109 12.47 -21.40 0.43
N SER A 110 11.19 -21.53 0.05
CA SER A 110 10.70 -22.63 -0.78
C SER A 110 9.74 -22.08 -1.84
N PRO A 111 9.78 -22.58 -3.08
CA PRO A 111 8.77 -22.26 -4.10
C PRO A 111 7.40 -22.91 -3.80
N SER A 112 7.33 -23.85 -2.86
CA SER A 112 6.07 -24.47 -2.44
C SER A 112 5.29 -23.55 -1.50
N ALA A 113 4.51 -22.63 -2.07
CA ALA A 113 3.50 -21.87 -1.33
C ALA A 113 2.23 -22.72 -1.15
N ASN A 114 2.06 -23.34 0.02
CA ASN A 114 0.75 -23.82 0.44
C ASN A 114 -0.09 -22.61 0.89
N GLU A 115 -1.39 -22.64 0.64
CA GLU A 115 -2.35 -21.74 1.29
C GLU A 115 -2.50 -22.15 2.76
N LEU A 116 -2.80 -21.18 3.63
CA LEU A 116 -3.08 -21.45 5.05
C LEU A 116 -4.53 -21.87 5.22
N SER A 117 -4.78 -22.94 5.99
CA SER A 117 -6.17 -23.27 6.36
C SER A 117 -6.75 -22.26 7.36
N ALA A 118 -8.08 -22.20 7.46
CA ALA A 118 -8.74 -21.38 8.47
C ALA A 118 -8.33 -21.76 9.92
N ASP A 119 -8.10 -23.06 10.19
CA ASP A 119 -7.59 -23.53 11.48
C ASP A 119 -6.15 -23.07 11.72
N GLU A 120 -5.32 -23.00 10.68
CA GLU A 120 -3.95 -22.50 10.79
C GLU A 120 -3.89 -20.98 11.00
N ILE A 121 -4.75 -20.21 10.31
CA ILE A 121 -4.92 -18.77 10.55
C ILE A 121 -5.38 -18.54 11.98
N LYS A 122 -6.31 -19.36 12.49
CA LYS A 122 -6.73 -19.31 13.89
C LYS A 122 -5.58 -19.63 14.85
N GLU A 123 -4.83 -20.71 14.64
CA GLU A 123 -3.66 -21.06 15.46
C GLU A 123 -2.62 -19.92 15.50
N ILE A 124 -2.37 -19.27 14.37
CA ILE A 124 -1.48 -18.11 14.28
C ILE A 124 -2.05 -16.93 15.09
N ASN A 125 -3.34 -16.62 14.95
CA ASN A 125 -4.00 -15.55 15.70
C ASN A 125 -3.96 -15.80 17.22
N ASP A 126 -4.36 -17.00 17.67
CA ASP A 126 -4.30 -17.45 19.06
C ASP A 126 -2.88 -17.27 19.65
N SER A 127 -1.83 -17.47 18.82
CA SER A 127 -0.44 -17.30 19.24
C SER A 127 -0.03 -15.84 19.51
N PHE A 128 -0.77 -14.85 19.00
CA PHE A 128 -0.58 -13.43 19.26
C PHE A 128 -1.55 -12.85 20.31
N GLU A 129 -2.75 -13.43 20.50
CA GLU A 129 -3.74 -12.98 21.51
C GLU A 129 -3.16 -12.93 22.93
N GLN A 130 -2.18 -13.80 23.25
CA GLN A 130 -1.47 -13.80 24.53
C GLN A 130 -0.67 -12.52 24.86
N PHE A 131 -0.58 -11.54 23.95
CA PHE A 131 0.16 -10.29 24.11
C PHE A 131 -0.72 -9.03 24.24
N VAL A 132 -2.04 -9.17 24.36
CA VAL A 132 -2.95 -8.06 24.64
C VAL A 132 -2.59 -7.39 25.99
N PRO A 133 -2.47 -6.05 26.07
CA PRO A 133 -2.22 -5.33 27.32
C PRO A 133 -3.31 -5.52 28.38
N GLU A 134 -2.96 -5.34 29.67
CA GLU A 134 -3.93 -5.27 30.76
C GLU A 134 -4.91 -4.10 30.54
N HIS A 135 -6.21 -4.40 30.53
CA HIS A 135 -7.27 -3.45 30.19
C HIS A 135 -8.49 -3.58 31.10
N GLU A 136 -9.31 -2.53 31.18
CA GLU A 136 -10.57 -2.56 31.92
C GLU A 136 -11.70 -3.24 31.12
N ALA A 137 -12.38 -4.19 31.75
CA ALA A 137 -13.51 -4.89 31.15
C ALA A 137 -14.64 -3.92 30.80
N GLY A 138 -15.04 -3.90 29.52
CA GLY A 138 -16.10 -3.04 28.99
C GLY A 138 -15.65 -1.65 28.52
N LEU A 139 -14.33 -1.41 28.38
CA LEU A 139 -13.77 -0.17 27.79
C LEU A 139 -12.79 -0.48 26.66
N GLY A 140 -13.21 -1.37 25.76
CA GLY A 140 -12.51 -1.69 24.52
C GLY A 140 -13.49 -2.23 23.48
N GLY A 141 -13.03 -2.30 22.23
CA GLY A 141 -13.83 -2.73 21.09
C GLY A 141 -13.05 -2.64 19.79
N SER A 142 -13.70 -2.99 18.67
CA SER A 142 -13.10 -2.81 17.34
C SER A 142 -13.28 -1.37 16.85
N LEU A 143 -12.23 -0.83 16.23
CA LEU A 143 -12.26 0.45 15.55
C LEU A 143 -12.94 0.38 14.15
N ALA A 144 -13.16 -0.84 13.63
CA ALA A 144 -14.04 -1.07 12.48
C ALA A 144 -15.53 -0.96 12.83
N GLU A 145 -15.90 -1.05 14.13
CA GLU A 145 -17.27 -0.85 14.62
C GLU A 145 -17.50 0.56 15.20
N ILE A 146 -16.48 1.16 15.82
CA ILE A 146 -16.57 2.44 16.53
C ILE A 146 -15.39 3.34 16.15
N GLU A 147 -15.67 4.43 15.42
CA GLU A 147 -14.62 5.36 14.98
C GLU A 147 -13.83 5.96 16.16
N LEU A 148 -12.50 6.06 15.98
CA LEU A 148 -11.60 6.56 17.02
C LEU A 148 -11.97 7.93 17.63
N PRO A 149 -12.43 8.95 16.86
CA PRO A 149 -12.89 10.21 17.44
C PRO A 149 -14.03 10.03 18.46
N LEU A 150 -14.98 9.12 18.21
CA LEU A 150 -16.10 8.83 19.12
C LEU A 150 -15.63 8.09 20.37
N VAL A 151 -14.67 7.17 20.24
CA VAL A 151 -14.00 6.52 21.38
C VAL A 151 -13.35 7.56 22.29
N VAL A 152 -12.54 8.45 21.70
CA VAL A 152 -11.82 9.51 22.44
C VAL A 152 -12.80 10.46 23.12
N GLN A 153 -13.82 10.96 22.41
CA GLN A 153 -14.88 11.79 22.99
C GLN A 153 -15.62 11.10 24.13
N THR A 154 -15.91 9.80 24.02
CA THR A 154 -16.60 9.06 25.08
C THR A 154 -15.77 8.98 26.35
N ILE A 155 -14.47 8.70 26.23
CA ILE A 155 -13.54 8.56 27.36
C ILE A 155 -13.25 9.91 28.02
N THR A 156 -13.11 11.00 27.25
CA THR A 156 -12.88 12.35 27.78
C THR A 156 -14.15 12.96 28.38
N ASN A 157 -15.33 12.79 27.78
CA ASN A 157 -16.60 13.23 28.38
C ASN A 157 -16.93 12.47 29.67
N ALA A 158 -16.57 11.19 29.77
CA ALA A 158 -16.62 10.42 31.01
C ALA A 158 -15.55 10.83 32.05
N ARG A 159 -14.66 11.77 31.71
CA ARG A 159 -13.57 12.32 32.53
C ARG A 159 -12.66 11.25 33.15
N LYS A 160 -12.45 10.14 32.44
CA LYS A 160 -11.56 9.08 32.93
C LYS A 160 -10.09 9.54 32.95
N VAL A 161 -9.30 8.84 33.76
CA VAL A 161 -7.86 9.07 33.93
C VAL A 161 -7.15 7.76 33.60
N GLY A 162 -6.33 7.76 32.55
CA GLY A 162 -5.73 6.54 32.01
C GLY A 162 -5.40 6.63 30.52
N THR A 163 -4.77 5.59 29.99
CA THR A 163 -4.33 5.51 28.60
C THR A 163 -5.33 4.74 27.74
N VAL A 164 -5.72 5.31 26.60
CA VAL A 164 -6.27 4.56 25.47
C VAL A 164 -5.10 3.98 24.68
N SER A 165 -5.02 2.65 24.57
CA SER A 165 -4.10 1.96 23.66
C SER A 165 -4.84 1.58 22.39
N ILE A 166 -4.19 1.74 21.23
CA ILE A 166 -4.73 1.47 19.90
C ILE A 166 -3.86 0.39 19.26
N LEU A 167 -4.50 -0.70 18.83
CA LEU A 167 -3.87 -1.97 18.52
C LEU A 167 -4.23 -2.42 17.11
N ASP A 168 -3.30 -3.04 16.40
CA ASP A 168 -3.54 -3.56 15.05
C ASP A 168 -4.17 -4.97 15.04
N GLU A 169 -4.32 -5.55 13.85
CA GLU A 169 -4.83 -6.91 13.60
C GLU A 169 -4.00 -8.02 14.26
N ARG A 170 -2.80 -7.70 14.79
CA ARG A 170 -1.92 -8.58 15.57
C ARG A 170 -1.87 -8.22 17.05
N ASN A 171 -2.80 -7.39 17.52
CA ASN A 171 -2.83 -6.82 18.87
C ASN A 171 -1.57 -6.03 19.25
N ARG A 172 -0.83 -5.50 18.26
CA ARG A 172 0.37 -4.68 18.48
C ARG A 172 -0.05 -3.23 18.70
N VAL A 173 0.37 -2.63 19.81
CA VAL A 173 0.04 -1.25 20.14
C VAL A 173 0.79 -0.27 19.22
N VAL A 174 0.10 0.25 18.22
CA VAL A 174 0.62 1.25 17.27
C VAL A 174 0.56 2.68 17.80
N GLY A 175 -0.37 2.95 18.73
CA GLY A 175 -0.57 4.28 19.30
C GLY A 175 -1.12 4.27 20.73
N LYS A 176 -0.84 5.35 21.46
CA LYS A 176 -1.32 5.58 22.84
C LYS A 176 -1.80 7.02 23.01
N LEU A 177 -2.88 7.21 23.77
CA LEU A 177 -3.45 8.52 24.12
C LEU A 177 -3.72 8.56 25.62
N PHE A 178 -2.97 9.39 26.37
CA PHE A 178 -3.23 9.58 27.80
C PHE A 178 -4.33 10.63 28.01
N CYS A 179 -5.41 10.19 28.64
CA CYS A 179 -6.56 11.01 29.00
C CYS A 179 -6.54 11.31 30.50
N GLN A 180 -6.76 12.56 30.89
CA GLN A 180 -6.85 12.98 32.28
C GLN A 180 -7.84 14.14 32.44
N ASN A 181 -8.77 14.04 33.39
CA ASN A 181 -9.75 15.09 33.74
C ASN A 181 -10.60 15.62 32.55
N GLY A 182 -10.76 14.82 31.49
CA GLY A 182 -11.48 15.20 30.27
C GLY A 182 -10.65 15.93 29.21
N ARG A 183 -9.33 15.99 29.37
CA ARG A 183 -8.38 16.35 28.30
C ARG A 183 -7.62 15.10 27.85
N ALA A 184 -7.20 15.06 26.58
CA ALA A 184 -5.99 14.33 26.24
C ALA A 184 -4.79 15.21 26.61
N THR A 185 -3.79 14.66 27.29
CA THR A 185 -2.58 15.41 27.68
C THR A 185 -1.31 14.91 27.00
N HIS A 186 -1.27 13.65 26.54
CA HIS A 186 -0.15 13.12 25.76
C HIS A 186 -0.66 12.18 24.67
N ALA A 187 0.00 12.14 23.52
CA ALA A 187 -0.28 11.15 22.47
C ALA A 187 1.01 10.61 21.83
N TYR A 188 0.91 9.44 21.22
CA TYR A 188 1.98 8.74 20.52
C TYR A 188 1.41 7.90 19.37
N TYR A 189 2.07 7.95 18.21
CA TYR A 189 1.79 7.08 17.06
C TYR A 189 3.10 6.87 16.27
N HIS A 190 3.71 5.69 16.40
CA HIS A 190 5.04 5.36 15.85
C HIS A 190 6.16 6.38 16.16
N ASN A 191 6.52 7.26 15.23
CA ASN A 191 7.52 8.32 15.44
C ASN A 191 6.88 9.68 15.81
N LEU A 192 5.57 9.82 15.64
CA LEU A 192 4.82 11.05 15.92
C LEU A 192 4.37 11.11 17.37
N VAL A 193 4.26 12.33 17.89
CA VAL A 193 3.83 12.62 19.26
C VAL A 193 2.74 13.69 19.29
N ASN A 194 1.95 13.69 20.35
CA ASN A 194 0.97 14.72 20.70
C ASN A 194 0.04 15.11 19.53
N GLU A 195 -0.07 16.40 19.19
CA GLU A 195 -0.98 16.88 18.15
C GLU A 195 -0.72 16.20 16.79
N MET A 196 0.55 15.97 16.40
CA MET A 196 0.89 15.28 15.15
C MET A 196 0.41 13.82 15.14
N ALA A 197 0.57 13.12 16.27
CA ALA A 197 0.08 11.74 16.41
C ALA A 197 -1.46 11.68 16.31
N ILE A 198 -2.17 12.64 16.91
CA ILE A 198 -3.64 12.69 16.87
C ILE A 198 -4.16 12.96 15.46
N TYR A 199 -3.56 13.91 14.72
CA TYR A 199 -3.95 14.17 13.33
C TYR A 199 -3.71 12.94 12.43
N GLN A 200 -2.53 12.29 12.55
CA GLN A 200 -2.16 11.14 11.72
C GLN A 200 -3.00 9.89 12.01
N ILE A 201 -3.24 9.56 13.29
CA ILE A 201 -3.93 8.32 13.66
C ILE A 201 -5.43 8.35 13.32
N ILE A 202 -6.04 9.55 13.27
CA ILE A 202 -7.42 9.75 12.83
C ILE A 202 -7.53 9.69 11.30
N ARG A 203 -6.57 10.28 10.57
CA ARG A 203 -6.44 10.14 9.10
C ARG A 203 -6.42 8.67 8.66
N HIS A 204 -5.71 7.81 9.40
CA HIS A 204 -5.42 6.43 9.01
C HIS A 204 -6.57 5.41 9.18
N LYS A 205 -7.78 5.81 9.60
CA LYS A 205 -9.02 4.99 9.62
C LYS A 205 -8.79 3.49 9.95
N PHE A 206 -8.33 3.24 11.17
CA PHE A 206 -7.71 1.97 11.54
C PHE A 206 -8.73 0.85 11.81
N ASN A 207 -8.59 -0.31 11.16
CA ASN A 207 -9.48 -1.48 11.31
C ASN A 207 -9.21 -2.33 12.57
N GLY A 208 -8.26 -1.93 13.41
CA GLY A 208 -7.82 -2.70 14.58
C GLY A 208 -8.77 -2.60 15.79
N SER A 209 -8.18 -2.68 16.99
CA SER A 209 -8.90 -2.63 18.27
C SER A 209 -8.41 -1.48 19.15
N PHE A 210 -9.20 -1.12 20.17
CA PHE A 210 -8.78 -0.21 21.23
C PHE A 210 -9.08 -0.80 22.61
N TYR A 211 -8.28 -0.40 23.60
CA TYR A 211 -8.50 -0.71 25.02
C TYR A 211 -8.15 0.49 25.91
N PHE A 212 -8.90 0.69 27.00
CA PHE A 212 -8.60 1.65 28.04
C PHE A 212 -8.00 0.97 29.29
N THR A 213 -6.96 1.60 29.84
CA THR A 213 -6.29 1.16 31.08
C THR A 213 -6.15 2.36 32.02
N SER A 214 -6.77 2.30 33.20
CA SER A 214 -6.62 3.35 34.22
C SER A 214 -5.18 3.42 34.76
N GLU A 215 -4.56 4.59 34.64
CA GLU A 215 -3.27 4.92 35.28
C GLU A 215 -3.22 6.41 35.60
N ASP A 216 -2.57 6.80 36.71
CA ASP A 216 -2.58 8.19 37.18
C ASP A 216 -1.70 9.13 36.32
N GLU A 217 -0.62 8.57 35.75
CA GLU A 217 0.42 9.25 34.94
C GLU A 217 0.91 8.29 33.82
N PRO A 218 1.26 8.79 32.62
CA PRO A 218 1.63 7.94 31.49
C PRO A 218 3.10 7.51 31.56
N SER A 219 3.38 6.28 32.02
CA SER A 219 4.76 5.80 32.20
C SER A 219 5.53 5.48 30.89
N TRP A 220 4.98 5.86 29.73
CA TRP A 220 5.49 5.54 28.39
C TRP A 220 6.00 6.77 27.62
N THR A 221 5.94 7.98 28.19
CA THR A 221 6.42 9.22 27.55
C THR A 221 7.04 10.20 28.54
N THR A 222 7.89 11.10 28.04
CA THR A 222 8.42 12.27 28.75
C THR A 222 8.32 13.54 27.89
N VAL A 223 7.44 13.53 26.89
CA VAL A 223 7.18 14.68 26.01
C VAL A 223 6.30 15.69 26.78
N THR A 224 6.40 16.98 26.46
CA THR A 224 5.55 18.03 27.04
C THR A 224 4.06 17.79 26.79
N GLU A 225 3.17 18.24 27.68
CA GLU A 225 1.72 18.09 27.49
C GLU A 225 1.15 18.78 26.25
N ILE A 226 0.12 18.14 25.66
CA ILE A 226 -0.81 18.72 24.68
C ILE A 226 -1.48 19.95 25.28
N SER A 227 -1.26 21.10 24.66
CA SER A 227 -1.81 22.39 25.12
C SER A 227 -3.27 22.61 24.70
N ARG A 228 -3.70 22.00 23.59
CA ARG A 228 -5.00 22.25 22.95
C ARG A 228 -6.14 21.41 23.56
N PRO A 229 -7.39 21.91 23.58
CA PRO A 229 -8.56 21.09 23.92
C PRO A 229 -8.73 19.93 22.92
N ILE A 230 -9.14 18.77 23.40
CA ILE A 230 -9.28 17.58 22.55
C ILE A 230 -10.31 17.77 21.44
N ASP A 231 -11.44 18.42 21.70
CA ASP A 231 -12.48 18.65 20.68
C ASP A 231 -11.96 19.50 19.51
N MET A 232 -11.11 20.49 19.80
CA MET A 232 -10.44 21.30 18.77
C MET A 232 -9.46 20.45 17.93
N LEU A 233 -8.77 19.49 18.54
CA LEU A 233 -7.88 18.57 17.82
C LEU A 233 -8.65 17.58 16.94
N LEU A 234 -9.78 17.07 17.40
CA LEU A 234 -10.64 16.17 16.62
C LEU A 234 -11.26 16.91 15.42
N ILE A 235 -11.78 18.13 15.63
CA ILE A 235 -12.31 18.97 14.54
C ILE A 235 -11.21 19.32 13.52
N GLU A 236 -10.00 19.67 13.99
CA GLU A 236 -8.84 19.93 13.13
C GLU A 236 -8.40 18.67 12.35
N SER A 237 -8.44 17.47 12.95
CA SER A 237 -8.11 16.21 12.29
C SER A 237 -9.05 15.92 11.10
N LEU A 238 -10.36 16.13 11.30
CA LEU A 238 -11.37 15.94 10.26
C LEU A 238 -11.20 16.99 9.15
N ARG A 239 -11.07 18.28 9.51
CA ARG A 239 -10.79 19.37 8.54
C ARG A 239 -9.53 19.11 7.71
N ARG A 240 -8.45 18.61 8.33
CA ARG A 240 -7.22 18.21 7.63
C ARG A 240 -7.46 17.08 6.64
N THR A 241 -8.29 16.10 7.00
CA THR A 241 -8.64 14.98 6.11
C THR A 241 -9.37 15.50 4.86
N ASP A 242 -10.42 16.29 5.04
CA ASP A 242 -11.23 16.89 3.96
C ASP A 242 -10.45 17.85 3.03
N GLU A 243 -9.42 18.52 3.56
CA GLU A 243 -8.56 19.41 2.79
C GLU A 243 -7.41 18.67 2.09
N MET A 244 -6.91 17.58 2.67
CA MET A 244 -5.83 16.78 2.10
C MET A 244 -6.21 16.16 0.76
N GLU A 245 -7.46 15.72 0.55
CA GLU A 245 -7.94 15.22 -0.76
C GLU A 245 -7.67 16.23 -1.89
N LYS A 246 -7.88 17.52 -1.61
CA LYS A 246 -7.63 18.61 -2.55
C LYS A 246 -6.13 18.78 -2.80
N MET A 247 -5.29 18.57 -1.78
CA MET A 247 -3.82 18.62 -1.93
C MET A 247 -3.29 17.41 -2.71
N VAL A 248 -3.82 16.21 -2.48
CA VAL A 248 -3.56 14.98 -3.26
C VAL A 248 -3.87 15.21 -4.75
N SER A 249 -4.96 15.90 -5.07
CA SER A 249 -5.29 16.23 -6.47
C SER A 249 -4.28 17.16 -7.19
N ILE A 250 -3.42 17.87 -6.42
CA ILE A 250 -2.44 18.84 -6.94
C ILE A 250 -1.01 18.29 -6.89
N VAL A 251 -0.67 17.53 -5.85
CA VAL A 251 0.68 17.01 -5.60
C VAL A 251 0.82 15.55 -6.08
N GLY A 252 -0.27 14.80 -6.17
CA GLY A 252 -0.29 13.36 -6.46
C GLY A 252 -0.67 12.51 -5.25
N GLY A 253 -0.86 11.20 -5.46
CA GLY A 253 -1.23 10.23 -4.42
C GLY A 253 -0.06 9.75 -3.53
N PRO A 254 -0.32 8.83 -2.58
CA PRO A 254 0.65 8.36 -1.59
C PRO A 254 2.01 7.87 -2.16
N SER A 255 1.99 7.13 -3.28
CA SER A 255 3.20 6.64 -3.95
C SER A 255 3.86 7.63 -4.90
N SER A 256 3.52 8.92 -4.81
CA SER A 256 4.22 9.96 -5.58
C SER A 256 5.62 10.18 -5.02
N LEU A 257 6.60 10.36 -5.92
CA LEU A 257 7.99 10.63 -5.56
C LEU A 257 8.39 12.00 -6.09
N PHE A 258 9.31 12.66 -5.39
CA PHE A 258 9.78 13.99 -5.72
C PHE A 258 11.28 14.13 -5.55
N VAL A 259 11.89 14.89 -6.45
CA VAL A 259 13.30 15.30 -6.38
C VAL A 259 13.41 16.82 -6.33
N ARG A 260 14.43 17.31 -5.62
CA ARG A 260 14.78 18.72 -5.55
C ARG A 260 15.36 19.22 -6.88
N VAL A 261 14.91 20.40 -7.32
CA VAL A 261 15.48 21.12 -8.48
C VAL A 261 16.76 21.87 -8.08
N THR A 262 16.88 22.28 -6.81
CA THR A 262 18.07 22.95 -6.23
C THR A 262 18.59 22.19 -5.01
N PRO A 263 19.89 22.20 -4.69
CA PRO A 263 20.39 21.47 -3.51
C PRO A 263 19.80 21.94 -2.17
N GLN A 264 19.49 23.23 -2.09
CA GLN A 264 18.93 23.92 -0.91
C GLN A 264 17.60 24.61 -1.27
N PRO A 265 16.67 24.77 -0.32
CA PRO A 265 15.39 25.42 -0.57
C PRO A 265 15.54 26.95 -0.45
N ASN A 266 14.79 27.66 -1.27
CA ASN A 266 14.58 29.09 -1.12
C ASN A 266 13.41 29.32 -0.15
N PHE A 267 13.73 29.62 1.10
CA PHE A 267 12.73 29.93 2.13
C PHE A 267 12.04 31.29 1.92
N ASP A 268 12.66 32.25 1.24
CA ASP A 268 12.13 33.61 1.13
C ASP A 268 10.85 33.66 0.29
N ILE A 269 10.75 32.79 -0.73
CA ILE A 269 9.56 32.64 -1.58
C ILE A 269 8.49 31.70 -0.99
N LEU A 270 8.74 31.10 0.17
CA LEU A 270 7.78 30.19 0.84
C LEU A 270 6.98 30.91 1.93
N PRO A 271 5.66 30.63 2.07
CA PRO A 271 4.85 31.10 3.19
C PRO A 271 5.48 30.72 4.54
N PRO A 272 5.44 31.59 5.57
CA PRO A 272 6.10 31.34 6.86
C PRO A 272 5.77 29.97 7.47
N ASP A 273 4.49 29.60 7.46
CA ASP A 273 3.98 28.36 8.06
C ASP A 273 4.53 27.09 7.37
N SER A 274 4.83 27.18 6.07
CA SER A 274 5.41 26.09 5.28
C SER A 274 6.90 25.89 5.54
N ARG A 275 7.62 26.85 6.15
CA ARG A 275 9.09 26.85 6.23
C ARG A 275 9.62 25.75 7.15
N GLU A 276 9.01 25.55 8.31
CA GLU A 276 9.46 24.51 9.26
C GLU A 276 9.18 23.10 8.72
N ALA A 277 7.99 22.86 8.16
CA ALA A 277 7.68 21.62 7.46
C ALA A 277 8.63 21.37 6.28
N THR A 278 8.95 22.42 5.49
CA THR A 278 9.94 22.34 4.40
C THR A 278 11.32 21.88 4.89
N LYS A 279 11.84 22.44 6.00
CA LYS A 279 13.13 22.01 6.57
C LYS A 279 13.15 20.51 6.89
N LEU A 280 12.05 20.00 7.46
CA LEU A 280 11.94 18.61 7.88
C LEU A 280 11.80 17.65 6.69
N ILE A 281 11.06 18.02 5.64
CA ILE A 281 10.89 17.16 4.45
C ILE A 281 12.02 17.27 3.42
N TRP A 282 12.77 18.38 3.35
CA TRP A 282 13.78 18.60 2.29
C TRP A 282 14.84 17.49 2.14
N PRO A 283 15.36 16.85 3.21
CA PRO A 283 16.24 15.68 3.08
C PRO A 283 15.60 14.46 2.41
N PHE A 284 14.27 14.41 2.35
CA PHE A 284 13.44 13.31 1.83
C PHE A 284 12.98 13.51 0.38
N LEU A 285 13.34 14.65 -0.22
CA LEU A 285 13.04 14.98 -1.61
C LEU A 285 14.22 14.58 -2.52
N ASP A 286 14.56 13.28 -2.46
CA ASP A 286 15.66 12.62 -3.17
C ASP A 286 15.20 11.54 -4.16
N GLY A 287 13.88 11.40 -4.38
CA GLY A 287 13.29 10.32 -5.17
C GLY A 287 13.22 8.97 -4.44
N GLY A 288 13.77 8.85 -3.23
CA GLY A 288 13.82 7.62 -2.45
C GLY A 288 12.74 7.47 -1.37
N THR A 289 11.82 8.45 -1.25
CA THR A 289 10.77 8.50 -0.22
C THR A 289 9.38 8.76 -0.83
N PRO A 290 8.44 7.80 -0.78
CA PRO A 290 7.03 8.02 -1.13
C PRO A 290 6.35 9.02 -0.18
N LEU A 291 5.46 9.88 -0.68
CA LEU A 291 4.74 10.84 0.16
C LEU A 291 4.04 10.19 1.35
N GLY A 292 3.30 9.10 1.11
CA GLY A 292 2.53 8.40 2.15
C GLY A 292 3.35 7.68 3.22
N MET A 293 4.68 7.60 3.04
CA MET A 293 5.62 7.06 4.05
C MET A 293 6.53 8.16 4.62
N MET A 294 6.45 9.39 4.12
CA MET A 294 7.35 10.49 4.52
C MET A 294 7.11 10.92 5.97
N TRP A 295 5.89 10.78 6.50
CA TRP A 295 5.58 11.04 7.91
C TRP A 295 6.41 10.16 8.86
N GLN A 296 6.69 8.89 8.50
CA GLN A 296 7.47 7.94 9.30
C GLN A 296 8.91 8.42 9.58
N VAL A 297 9.43 9.30 8.71
CA VAL A 297 10.85 9.70 8.71
C VAL A 297 11.07 11.21 8.89
N ALA A 298 10.10 12.06 8.52
CA ALA A 298 10.17 13.51 8.69
C ALA A 298 9.65 14.00 10.06
N GLY A 299 8.91 13.17 10.82
CA GLY A 299 8.46 13.51 12.17
C GLY A 299 7.28 14.49 12.26
N ILE A 300 6.53 14.67 11.17
CA ILE A 300 5.32 15.49 11.07
C ILE A 300 4.20 14.73 10.36
N ASP A 301 2.95 15.19 10.54
CA ASP A 301 1.77 14.57 9.94
C ASP A 301 1.63 14.84 8.43
N ASP A 302 0.98 13.91 7.71
CA ASP A 302 0.82 13.98 6.26
C ASP A 302 0.20 15.29 5.78
N PHE A 303 -0.78 15.86 6.50
CA PHE A 303 -1.35 17.14 6.10
C PHE A 303 -0.28 18.25 6.02
N SER A 304 0.62 18.31 7.00
CA SER A 304 1.73 19.28 7.02
C SER A 304 2.74 19.02 5.90
N ILE A 305 2.96 17.75 5.54
CA ILE A 305 3.81 17.34 4.41
C ILE A 305 3.19 17.77 3.08
N TYR A 306 1.94 17.39 2.81
CA TYR A 306 1.23 17.71 1.57
C TYR A 306 1.05 19.23 1.39
N ALA A 307 0.81 19.98 2.46
CA ALA A 307 0.74 21.44 2.43
C ALA A 307 2.08 22.08 2.04
N ALA A 308 3.20 21.63 2.62
CA ALA A 308 4.53 22.11 2.25
C ALA A 308 4.90 21.71 0.81
N MET A 309 4.61 20.47 0.41
CA MET A 309 4.83 19.98 -0.96
C MET A 309 4.03 20.78 -1.99
N GLN A 310 2.79 21.18 -1.67
CA GLN A 310 2.00 22.04 -2.56
C GLN A 310 2.69 23.39 -2.84
N GLU A 311 3.28 24.03 -1.82
CA GLU A 311 4.05 25.27 -2.01
C GLU A 311 5.38 25.06 -2.73
N LEU A 312 6.07 23.93 -2.49
CA LEU A 312 7.30 23.58 -3.20
C LEU A 312 7.04 23.30 -4.70
N VAL A 313 5.91 22.67 -5.06
CA VAL A 313 5.46 22.51 -6.45
C VAL A 313 5.09 23.86 -7.07
N LYS A 314 4.27 24.69 -6.40
CA LYS A 314 3.92 26.05 -6.87
C LYS A 314 5.15 26.91 -7.16
N THR A 315 6.13 26.87 -6.26
CA THR A 315 7.40 27.62 -6.38
C THR A 315 8.45 26.93 -7.25
N ARG A 316 8.15 25.76 -7.83
CA ARG A 316 9.02 24.98 -8.74
C ARG A 316 10.38 24.61 -8.15
N GLN A 317 10.45 24.44 -6.82
CA GLN A 317 11.67 24.05 -6.11
C GLN A 317 11.93 22.53 -6.17
N ILE A 318 10.90 21.77 -6.53
CA ILE A 318 10.90 20.31 -6.69
C ILE A 318 10.21 19.95 -8.01
N SER A 319 10.50 18.75 -8.52
CA SER A 319 9.79 18.13 -9.64
C SER A 319 9.36 16.72 -9.26
N TYR A 320 8.31 16.23 -9.90
CA TYR A 320 7.93 14.82 -9.82
C TYR A 320 9.10 13.94 -10.26
N PHE A 321 9.24 12.77 -9.63
CA PHE A 321 10.23 11.77 -9.96
C PHE A 321 9.52 10.49 -10.42
N GLU A 322 9.78 10.07 -11.66
CA GLU A 322 9.30 8.80 -12.16
C GLU A 322 10.21 7.68 -11.64
N ALA A 323 9.65 6.71 -10.91
CA ALA A 323 10.42 5.62 -10.35
C ALA A 323 10.99 4.72 -11.48
N PRO A 324 12.24 4.24 -11.37
CA PRO A 324 12.86 3.44 -12.42
C PRO A 324 12.14 2.08 -12.57
N PHE A 325 11.40 1.92 -13.67
CA PHE A 325 10.63 0.70 -13.94
C PHE A 325 11.53 -0.48 -14.32
N VAL A 326 11.81 -1.34 -13.34
CA VAL A 326 12.57 -2.57 -13.54
C VAL A 326 11.68 -3.63 -14.15
N LYS A 327 11.94 -3.97 -15.42
CA LYS A 327 11.30 -5.10 -16.09
C LYS A 327 11.73 -6.42 -15.45
N GLY A 328 10.75 -7.29 -15.20
CA GLY A 328 10.97 -8.59 -14.55
C GLY A 328 12.05 -9.41 -15.26
N GLY A 329 12.97 -9.96 -14.47
CA GLY A 329 14.09 -10.76 -14.92
C GLY A 329 14.49 -11.79 -13.86
N ASP A 330 15.62 -12.47 -14.07
CA ASP A 330 16.14 -13.39 -13.08
C ASP A 330 16.77 -12.68 -11.90
N ILE A 331 16.59 -13.29 -10.72
CA ILE A 331 17.12 -12.75 -9.47
C ILE A 331 18.62 -13.05 -9.40
N VAL A 332 19.45 -12.00 -9.44
CA VAL A 332 20.91 -12.11 -9.33
C VAL A 332 21.32 -11.83 -7.88
N PRO A 333 21.89 -12.80 -7.13
CA PRO A 333 22.32 -12.58 -5.76
C PRO A 333 23.28 -11.40 -5.57
N LEU A 334 23.13 -10.67 -4.48
CA LEU A 334 23.86 -9.43 -4.24
C LEU A 334 25.33 -9.69 -3.83
N PRO A 335 26.32 -8.99 -4.43
CA PRO A 335 27.73 -9.16 -4.10
C PRO A 335 28.06 -8.53 -2.75
N LEU A 336 28.83 -9.23 -1.90
CA LEU A 336 29.13 -8.81 -0.53
C LEU A 336 30.48 -8.09 -0.41
N GLY A 337 30.47 -6.87 0.13
CA GLY A 337 31.63 -6.01 0.32
C GLY A 337 32.47 -6.35 1.55
N VAL A 338 32.75 -7.64 1.81
CA VAL A 338 33.36 -8.11 3.06
C VAL A 338 34.79 -7.57 3.28
N LYS A 339 35.49 -7.17 2.21
CA LYS A 339 36.81 -6.50 2.25
C LYS A 339 36.72 -4.96 2.18
N THR A 340 35.54 -4.37 2.00
CA THR A 340 35.37 -2.93 1.72
C THR A 340 35.67 -2.10 2.97
N PRO A 341 36.69 -1.22 2.98
CA PRO A 341 37.02 -0.43 4.16
C PRO A 341 35.94 0.64 4.39
N LEU A 342 35.47 0.77 5.65
CA LEU A 342 34.49 1.79 6.05
C LEU A 342 35.13 2.92 6.87
N SER A 343 34.62 4.13 6.70
CA SER A 343 34.99 5.33 7.45
C SER A 343 33.82 6.34 7.54
N PRO A 344 33.81 7.22 8.55
CA PRO A 344 32.84 8.30 8.64
C PRO A 344 32.89 9.22 7.42
N ASN A 345 31.72 9.68 6.98
CA ASN A 345 31.44 10.43 5.76
C ASN A 345 31.63 9.64 4.45
N ASP A 346 31.84 8.32 4.50
CA ASP A 346 31.70 7.46 3.32
C ASP A 346 30.29 7.62 2.72
N LEU A 347 30.23 7.90 1.41
CA LEU A 347 28.98 7.88 0.66
C LEU A 347 28.48 6.45 0.51
N VAL A 348 27.20 6.26 0.82
CA VAL A 348 26.51 4.96 0.82
C VAL A 348 25.14 5.09 0.18
N THR A 349 24.53 3.98 -0.22
CA THR A 349 23.19 3.97 -0.81
C THR A 349 22.41 2.74 -0.38
N ALA A 350 21.24 2.92 0.23
CA ALA A 350 20.30 1.83 0.45
C ALA A 350 19.51 1.53 -0.83
N LEU A 351 19.19 0.27 -1.06
CA LEU A 351 18.21 -0.16 -2.06
C LEU A 351 17.06 -0.86 -1.33
N TRP A 352 15.88 -0.28 -1.39
CA TRP A 352 14.65 -0.88 -0.88
C TRP A 352 13.58 -0.92 -1.97
N VAL A 353 12.41 -1.46 -1.67
CA VAL A 353 11.28 -1.56 -2.60
C VAL A 353 10.03 -1.10 -1.86
N GLU A 354 9.27 -0.18 -2.44
CA GLU A 354 7.95 0.23 -1.93
C GLU A 354 6.91 -0.84 -2.30
N ASP A 355 6.04 -1.23 -1.36
CA ASP A 355 5.00 -2.23 -1.63
C ASP A 355 3.88 -1.71 -2.56
N ALA A 356 3.41 -0.47 -2.33
CA ALA A 356 2.27 0.08 -3.07
C ALA A 356 2.58 0.35 -4.56
N SER A 357 3.76 0.89 -4.89
CA SER A 357 4.19 1.11 -6.28
C SER A 357 4.96 -0.07 -6.89
N LEU A 358 5.35 -1.06 -6.06
CA LEU A 358 6.30 -2.13 -6.40
C LEU A 358 7.70 -1.62 -6.83
N ALA A 359 7.98 -0.32 -6.69
CA ALA A 359 9.14 0.32 -7.29
C ALA A 359 10.43 0.15 -6.46
N PRO A 360 11.58 -0.15 -7.09
CA PRO A 360 12.85 -0.21 -6.41
C PRO A 360 13.44 1.20 -6.20
N LEU A 361 13.53 1.61 -4.94
CA LEU A 361 13.93 2.95 -4.54
C LEU A 361 15.37 2.95 -4.00
N LEU A 362 16.20 3.79 -4.59
CA LEU A 362 17.54 4.08 -4.09
C LEU A 362 17.50 5.27 -3.14
N ARG A 363 18.19 5.14 -2.00
CA ARG A 363 18.36 6.26 -1.08
C ARG A 363 19.84 6.51 -0.73
N PRO A 364 20.42 7.66 -1.11
CA PRO A 364 21.78 8.01 -0.75
C PRO A 364 21.89 8.45 0.73
N GLY A 365 23.11 8.41 1.26
CA GLY A 365 23.45 8.98 2.55
C GLY A 365 24.92 8.81 2.88
N THR A 366 25.27 8.96 4.15
CA THR A 366 26.63 8.83 4.67
C THR A 366 26.70 7.91 5.88
N LEU A 367 27.86 7.26 6.07
CA LEU A 367 28.20 6.64 7.35
C LEU A 367 28.63 7.70 8.36
N LEU A 368 28.17 7.60 9.60
CA LEU A 368 28.51 8.52 10.68
C LEU A 368 29.66 7.99 11.55
N GLY A 369 29.83 6.67 11.60
CA GLY A 369 30.86 5.95 12.38
C GLY A 369 30.28 4.78 13.17
N SER A 370 31.09 4.07 13.95
CA SER A 370 30.60 2.99 14.82
C SER A 370 29.80 3.53 16.04
N VAL A 371 28.86 2.70 16.51
CA VAL A 371 28.08 2.86 17.75
C VAL A 371 28.95 2.75 19.02
N ARG A 372 30.11 2.07 19.02
CA ARG A 372 31.02 1.97 20.18
C ARG A 372 32.48 1.76 19.74
N ASP A 373 33.45 2.25 20.50
CA ASP A 373 34.83 1.77 20.34
C ASP A 373 34.88 0.24 20.50
N LEU A 374 35.80 -0.39 19.76
CA LEU A 374 35.97 -1.84 19.62
C LEU A 374 34.79 -2.62 19.01
N ASP A 375 33.68 -1.98 18.60
CA ASP A 375 32.56 -2.62 17.88
C ASP A 375 32.47 -2.16 16.42
N PRO A 376 33.29 -2.69 15.49
CA PRO A 376 33.28 -2.26 14.09
C PRO A 376 32.05 -2.76 13.30
N SER A 377 31.16 -3.55 13.92
CA SER A 377 30.03 -4.20 13.25
C SER A 377 28.72 -3.42 13.32
N HIS A 378 28.50 -2.63 14.37
CA HIS A 378 27.32 -1.77 14.52
C HIS A 378 27.67 -0.35 14.11
N VAL A 379 27.17 0.09 12.95
CA VAL A 379 27.58 1.34 12.29
C VAL A 379 26.38 2.26 12.12
N LEU A 380 26.52 3.52 12.52
CA LEU A 380 25.53 4.56 12.32
C LEU A 380 25.62 5.15 10.91
N HIS A 381 24.47 5.51 10.34
CA HIS A 381 24.32 6.22 9.08
C HIS A 381 23.15 7.21 9.17
N ASN A 382 23.04 8.11 8.19
CA ASN A 382 21.92 9.06 8.07
C ASN A 382 20.96 8.78 6.89
N ILE A 383 21.06 7.60 6.25
CA ILE A 383 20.03 7.12 5.32
C ILE A 383 18.72 6.89 6.11
N GLY A 384 17.80 7.85 6.07
CA GLY A 384 16.48 7.75 6.72
C GLY A 384 15.54 6.86 5.92
N LEU A 385 14.92 5.87 6.57
CA LEU A 385 14.06 4.88 5.89
C LEU A 385 12.85 4.54 6.77
N PRO A 386 11.70 4.18 6.16
CA PRO A 386 10.50 3.77 6.88
C PRO A 386 10.71 2.42 7.58
N PHE A 387 9.85 2.06 8.53
CA PHE A 387 10.04 0.92 9.43
C PHE A 387 10.12 -0.42 8.66
N GLU A 388 9.29 -0.57 7.63
CA GLU A 388 9.26 -1.76 6.75
C GLU A 388 10.54 -1.96 5.93
N ALA A 389 11.40 -0.95 5.80
CA ALA A 389 12.69 -1.07 5.11
C ALA A 389 13.82 -1.63 5.99
N ALA A 390 13.57 -1.95 7.27
CA ALA A 390 14.50 -2.75 8.09
C ALA A 390 14.80 -4.10 7.41
N GLY A 391 16.06 -4.53 7.38
CA GLY A 391 16.54 -5.65 6.55
C GLY A 391 17.11 -5.24 5.17
N CYS A 392 16.78 -4.02 4.72
CA CYS A 392 17.50 -3.16 3.77
C CYS A 392 18.97 -3.48 3.37
N PRO A 393 19.39 -3.88 2.15
CA PRO A 393 20.81 -3.87 1.81
C PRO A 393 21.35 -2.45 1.59
N ILE A 394 22.46 -2.12 2.24
CA ILE A 394 23.20 -0.86 2.06
C ILE A 394 24.48 -1.13 1.27
N PHE A 395 24.68 -0.34 0.22
CA PHE A 395 25.77 -0.48 -0.75
C PHE A 395 26.86 0.58 -0.58
N LYS A 396 28.10 0.16 -0.88
CA LYS A 396 29.26 1.00 -1.20
C LYS A 396 30.06 0.30 -2.30
N ASP A 397 30.60 1.08 -3.25
CA ASP A 397 31.47 0.59 -4.34
C ASP A 397 30.88 -0.60 -5.13
N GLY A 398 29.56 -0.58 -5.37
CA GLY A 398 28.83 -1.62 -6.11
C GLY A 398 28.53 -2.90 -5.30
N THR A 399 28.88 -2.94 -4.01
CA THR A 399 28.77 -4.12 -3.13
C THR A 399 27.96 -3.84 -1.86
N VAL A 400 27.24 -4.84 -1.34
CA VAL A 400 26.51 -4.74 -0.07
C VAL A 400 27.50 -4.75 1.10
N ILE A 401 27.56 -3.66 1.85
CA ILE A 401 28.41 -3.50 3.03
C ILE A 401 27.67 -3.71 4.34
N GLY A 402 26.33 -3.66 4.35
CA GLY A 402 25.57 -3.86 5.56
C GLY A 402 24.06 -4.02 5.36
N ILE A 403 23.40 -4.33 6.46
CA ILE A 403 21.95 -4.49 6.58
C ILE A 403 21.42 -3.31 7.39
N HIS A 404 20.48 -2.53 6.86
CA HIS A 404 19.75 -1.51 7.61
C HIS A 404 18.94 -2.15 8.73
N CYS A 405 19.03 -1.64 9.96
CA CYS A 405 18.31 -2.18 11.12
C CYS A 405 17.13 -1.31 11.58
N GLY A 406 17.01 -0.07 11.11
CA GLY A 406 16.00 0.89 11.55
C GLY A 406 16.59 2.16 12.17
N ALA A 407 15.72 3.00 12.71
CA ALA A 407 16.07 4.25 13.38
C ALA A 407 16.75 4.04 14.74
N VAL A 408 17.60 5.00 15.13
CA VAL A 408 18.23 5.12 16.44
C VAL A 408 17.71 6.39 17.10
N PRO A 409 16.85 6.30 18.13
CA PRO A 409 16.28 7.51 18.72
C PRO A 409 17.37 8.28 19.50
N PRO A 410 17.58 9.58 19.19
CA PRO A 410 18.53 10.42 19.91
C PRO A 410 18.06 10.70 21.35
N ASP A 411 18.96 11.27 22.15
CA ASP A 411 18.55 12.03 23.33
C ASP A 411 17.76 13.29 22.88
N PRO A 412 16.62 13.66 23.53
CA PRO A 412 15.75 14.74 23.04
C PRO A 412 16.40 16.12 22.92
N ALA A 413 17.57 16.35 23.51
CA ALA A 413 18.32 17.59 23.34
C ALA A 413 19.15 17.65 22.04
N VAL A 414 19.40 16.50 21.37
CA VAL A 414 20.33 16.40 20.23
C VAL A 414 19.62 16.72 18.92
N VAL A 415 20.20 17.67 18.18
CA VAL A 415 19.89 17.85 16.76
C VAL A 415 20.47 16.68 15.98
N ALA A 416 19.61 15.84 15.41
CA ALA A 416 20.01 14.75 14.52
C ALA A 416 20.48 15.33 13.16
N PRO A 417 21.36 14.62 12.41
CA PRO A 417 21.70 15.02 11.05
C PRO A 417 20.51 14.87 10.10
N ASP A 418 20.60 15.46 8.91
CA ASP A 418 19.65 15.27 7.80
C ASP A 418 19.38 13.76 7.58
N GLY A 419 18.11 13.34 7.66
CA GLY A 419 17.74 11.92 7.55
C GLY A 419 17.82 11.10 8.85
N GLY A 420 18.17 11.72 9.98
CA GLY A 420 18.15 11.10 11.31
C GLY A 420 19.38 10.25 11.65
N PHE A 421 19.38 9.64 12.84
CA PHE A 421 20.32 8.57 13.16
C PHE A 421 19.68 7.22 12.87
N HIS A 422 20.33 6.39 12.07
CA HIS A 422 19.91 5.03 11.76
C HIS A 422 21.08 4.05 11.92
N GLN A 423 20.79 2.80 12.25
CA GLN A 423 21.82 1.76 12.44
C GLN A 423 21.84 0.80 11.25
N MET A 424 23.04 0.37 10.86
CA MET A 424 23.25 -0.83 10.07
C MET A 424 24.17 -1.83 10.78
N ILE A 425 24.07 -3.10 10.38
CA ILE A 425 25.01 -4.14 10.74
C ILE A 425 25.90 -4.49 9.55
N TRP A 426 27.21 -4.53 9.80
CA TRP A 426 28.26 -4.89 8.85
C TRP A 426 28.08 -6.31 8.25
N VAL A 427 28.29 -6.42 6.94
CA VAL A 427 28.00 -7.61 6.13
C VAL A 427 28.75 -8.88 6.56
N GLU A 428 29.87 -8.77 7.28
CA GLU A 428 30.60 -9.94 7.82
C GLU A 428 29.76 -10.74 8.83
N GLN A 429 28.77 -10.12 9.49
CA GLN A 429 27.80 -10.85 10.33
C GLN A 429 26.91 -11.79 9.49
N VAL A 430 26.67 -11.50 8.21
CA VAL A 430 26.02 -12.45 7.27
C VAL A 430 26.92 -13.65 7.02
N ILE A 431 28.24 -13.41 6.85
CA ILE A 431 29.24 -14.47 6.63
C ILE A 431 29.39 -15.37 7.87
N GLU A 432 29.39 -14.82 9.08
CA GLU A 432 29.31 -15.59 10.32
C GLU A 432 28.00 -16.40 10.41
N CYS A 433 26.85 -15.79 10.10
CA CYS A 433 25.56 -16.48 10.11
C CYS A 433 25.52 -17.65 9.11
N LEU A 434 26.01 -17.45 7.88
CA LEU A 434 26.08 -18.48 6.84
C LEU A 434 26.95 -19.66 7.28
N LYS A 435 28.14 -19.39 7.86
CA LYS A 435 28.99 -20.44 8.44
C LYS A 435 28.24 -21.25 9.51
N SER A 436 27.46 -20.59 10.38
CA SER A 436 26.67 -21.25 11.41
C SER A 436 25.47 -22.06 10.89
N ALA A 437 24.93 -21.66 9.72
CA ALA A 437 23.87 -22.37 9.01
C ALA A 437 24.37 -23.64 8.27
N GLY A 438 25.66 -23.95 8.32
CA GLY A 438 26.31 -25.01 7.54
C GLY A 438 26.76 -24.56 6.14
N GLU A 439 26.41 -23.35 5.71
CA GLU A 439 26.65 -22.78 4.37
C GLU A 439 28.11 -22.33 4.15
N THR A 440 29.06 -23.15 4.59
CA THR A 440 30.50 -22.85 4.57
C THR A 440 31.05 -22.67 3.15
N THR A 441 30.54 -23.42 2.17
CA THR A 441 30.88 -23.28 0.75
C THR A 441 30.40 -21.95 0.18
N LEU A 442 29.17 -21.54 0.49
CA LEU A 442 28.60 -20.26 0.06
C LEU A 442 29.30 -19.08 0.76
N ALA A 443 29.51 -19.17 2.07
CA ALA A 443 30.29 -18.18 2.82
C ALA A 443 31.71 -18.01 2.24
N ARG A 444 32.35 -19.11 1.84
CA ARG A 444 33.66 -19.09 1.16
C ARG A 444 33.57 -18.44 -0.22
N LYS A 445 32.62 -18.85 -1.07
CA LYS A 445 32.33 -18.26 -2.39
C LYS A 445 32.20 -16.74 -2.29
N LEU A 446 31.37 -16.25 -1.36
CA LEU A 446 31.11 -14.81 -1.15
C LEU A 446 32.28 -14.04 -0.53
N THR A 447 33.20 -14.71 0.18
CA THR A 447 34.42 -14.07 0.75
C THR A 447 35.59 -14.05 -0.25
N LEU A 448 35.63 -14.99 -1.20
CA LEU A 448 36.71 -15.13 -2.19
C LEU A 448 36.42 -14.47 -3.55
N SER A 449 35.29 -13.77 -3.71
CA SER A 449 34.81 -13.22 -5.00
C SER A 449 35.67 -12.11 -5.63
N GLY A 450 36.81 -11.74 -5.04
CA GLY A 450 37.78 -10.85 -5.68
C GLY A 450 38.55 -11.63 -6.73
N ASN A 451 38.70 -11.05 -7.94
CA ASN A 451 39.56 -11.66 -8.97
C ASN A 451 40.97 -11.88 -8.44
N GLY A 452 41.60 -12.97 -8.87
CA GLY A 452 42.71 -13.59 -8.16
C GLY A 452 44.04 -12.81 -8.14
N ASP A 453 44.97 -13.39 -7.39
CA ASP A 453 46.36 -12.94 -7.17
C ASP A 453 46.54 -11.80 -6.14
N GLU A 454 46.13 -12.06 -4.89
CA GLU A 454 46.63 -11.34 -3.71
C GLU A 454 47.34 -12.31 -2.74
N THR A 455 48.62 -12.07 -2.52
CA THR A 455 49.39 -12.53 -1.34
C THR A 455 48.74 -12.06 -0.03
N GLU A 456 49.14 -12.60 1.13
CA GLU A 456 48.61 -12.23 2.45
C GLU A 456 48.88 -10.75 2.84
N VAL A 457 48.05 -9.82 2.35
CA VAL A 457 48.02 -8.41 2.78
C VAL A 457 47.37 -8.32 4.17
N SER A 458 48.14 -8.71 5.18
CA SER A 458 47.75 -8.64 6.58
C SER A 458 47.39 -7.20 7.02
N GLY A 459 46.36 -7.07 7.86
CA GLY A 459 46.10 -5.84 8.64
C GLY A 459 44.81 -5.07 8.34
N ARG A 460 44.18 -5.22 7.17
CA ARG A 460 42.87 -4.57 6.88
C ARG A 460 41.69 -5.42 7.36
N PHE A 461 41.38 -5.32 8.64
CA PHE A 461 40.13 -5.80 9.22
C PHE A 461 38.92 -5.00 8.69
N GLY A 462 37.79 -5.65 8.47
CA GLY A 462 36.55 -5.02 7.98
C GLY A 462 35.81 -4.17 9.02
N GLY A 463 34.72 -3.55 8.56
CA GLY A 463 33.84 -2.71 9.38
C GLY A 463 34.37 -1.29 9.63
N CYS A 464 33.60 -0.47 10.37
CA CYS A 464 33.97 0.92 10.64
C CYS A 464 34.64 1.05 12.00
N ARG A 465 35.96 1.24 12.03
CA ARG A 465 36.74 1.37 13.28
C ARG A 465 36.70 2.74 13.94
N GLN A 466 36.27 3.78 13.22
CA GLN A 466 36.15 5.13 13.80
C GLN A 466 34.76 5.29 14.42
N VAL A 467 34.71 5.72 15.68
CA VAL A 467 33.47 5.96 16.43
C VAL A 467 32.73 7.19 15.86
N ALA A 468 31.40 7.15 15.88
CA ALA A 468 30.59 8.25 15.38
C ALA A 468 30.79 9.56 16.15
N ARG A 469 30.92 10.66 15.40
CA ARG A 469 31.17 12.01 15.92
C ARG A 469 29.89 12.84 15.94
N ILE A 470 29.17 12.77 17.06
CA ILE A 470 27.92 13.48 17.30
C ILE A 470 28.25 14.76 18.08
N GLN A 471 27.74 15.90 17.58
CA GLN A 471 27.95 17.18 18.25
C GLN A 471 27.02 17.30 19.46
N CYS A 472 27.58 17.58 20.63
CA CYS A 472 26.79 17.73 21.84
C CYS A 472 26.03 19.07 21.87
N PRO A 473 24.69 19.07 22.06
CA PRO A 473 23.89 20.30 22.13
C PRO A 473 24.24 21.16 23.35
N LYS A 474 24.67 20.54 24.45
CA LYS A 474 24.93 21.20 25.74
C LYS A 474 26.29 21.89 25.83
N CYS A 475 27.27 21.52 24.99
CA CYS A 475 28.62 22.14 25.05
C CYS A 475 29.37 22.20 23.71
N GLY A 476 28.73 21.89 22.58
CA GLY A 476 29.30 21.96 21.23
C GLY A 476 30.40 20.94 20.90
N ARG A 477 30.87 20.15 21.88
CA ARG A 477 31.95 19.16 21.68
C ARG A 477 31.45 17.86 21.07
N SER A 478 32.25 17.28 20.19
CA SER A 478 32.06 15.95 19.62
C SER A 478 32.13 14.84 20.69
N SER A 479 31.36 13.76 20.51
CA SER A 479 31.77 12.42 20.99
C SER A 479 33.12 12.02 20.38
N MET A 480 33.91 11.22 21.10
CA MET A 480 35.25 10.78 20.64
C MET A 480 35.50 9.28 20.84
N ASP A 481 34.96 8.67 21.91
CA ASP A 481 35.19 7.25 22.25
C ASP A 481 33.86 6.47 22.32
N GLU A 482 32.78 7.11 22.76
CA GLU A 482 31.41 6.59 22.66
C GLU A 482 30.48 7.68 22.11
N PRO A 483 29.57 7.36 21.18
CA PRO A 483 28.56 8.28 20.68
C PRO A 483 27.33 8.34 21.58
N ASN A 484 27.27 7.52 22.64
CA ASN A 484 26.18 7.54 23.63
C ASN A 484 26.25 8.74 24.57
N PHE A 485 27.45 9.26 24.86
CA PHE A 485 27.66 10.32 25.86
C PHE A 485 28.73 11.34 25.43
N CYS A 486 28.44 12.62 25.64
CA CYS A 486 29.43 13.68 25.45
C CYS A 486 30.44 13.72 26.61
N LYS A 487 31.70 13.35 26.31
CA LYS A 487 32.87 13.53 27.20
C LYS A 487 32.96 14.91 27.87
N GLY A 488 32.49 15.96 27.20
CA GLY A 488 32.65 17.34 27.67
C GLY A 488 31.73 17.75 28.82
N CYS A 489 30.59 17.07 29.01
CA CYS A 489 29.57 17.51 29.98
C CYS A 489 28.62 16.40 30.48
N GLY A 490 28.88 15.14 30.12
CA GLY A 490 28.03 13.99 30.49
C GLY A 490 26.66 13.93 29.82
N GLN A 491 26.35 14.84 28.88
CA GLN A 491 25.08 14.82 28.15
C GLN A 491 24.98 13.52 27.35
N ARG A 492 23.88 12.79 27.54
CA ARG A 492 23.52 11.63 26.70
C ARG A 492 23.21 12.13 25.29
N LEU A 493 23.57 11.35 24.28
CA LEU A 493 23.41 11.71 22.87
C LEU A 493 22.57 10.69 22.09
N ILE A 494 22.70 9.41 22.43
CA ILE A 494 21.91 8.29 21.90
C ILE A 494 21.30 7.51 23.08
N GLN A 495 20.10 6.96 22.89
CA GLN A 495 19.46 6.11 23.88
C GLN A 495 20.11 4.71 23.94
N ASP A 496 20.40 4.22 25.14
CA ASP A 496 21.13 2.96 25.37
C ASP A 496 20.48 1.78 24.63
N SER A 497 21.27 1.06 23.83
CA SER A 497 20.85 -0.21 23.20
C SER A 497 20.63 -1.36 24.19
N ASP A 498 21.18 -1.22 25.39
CA ASP A 498 21.29 -2.30 26.37
C ASP A 498 20.02 -2.33 27.24
N TYR A 499 19.10 -3.22 26.85
CA TYR A 499 17.77 -3.35 27.45
C TYR A 499 17.82 -3.73 28.93
N LYS A 500 17.30 -2.85 29.79
CA LYS A 500 17.36 -2.98 31.27
C LYS A 500 16.20 -3.80 31.85
N GLY A 501 15.46 -4.50 30.99
CA GLY A 501 14.19 -5.16 31.32
C GLY A 501 13.04 -4.16 31.56
N PRO A 502 11.80 -4.65 31.70
CA PRO A 502 10.73 -3.84 32.27
C PRO A 502 11.12 -3.49 33.71
N ILE A 503 11.09 -2.21 34.08
CA ILE A 503 11.25 -1.80 35.48
C ILE A 503 10.02 -2.35 36.21
N ALA A 504 10.19 -3.46 36.92
CA ALA A 504 9.09 -4.15 37.60
C ALA A 504 8.32 -3.16 38.46
N ARG A 505 7.09 -2.80 38.05
CA ARG A 505 6.20 -1.87 38.76
C ARG A 505 6.04 -2.43 40.17
N LYS A 506 6.77 -1.85 41.14
CA LYS A 506 6.65 -2.19 42.56
C LYS A 506 5.28 -1.70 43.03
N THR A 507 4.25 -2.51 42.77
CA THR A 507 2.91 -2.34 43.32
C THR A 507 3.06 -2.11 44.82
N LYS A 508 2.80 -0.88 45.26
CA LYS A 508 2.72 -0.53 46.69
C LYS A 508 1.54 -1.31 47.25
N ALA A 509 1.79 -2.53 47.71
CA ALA A 509 0.78 -3.40 48.28
C ALA A 509 0.11 -2.63 49.42
N GLN A 510 -1.14 -2.19 49.21
CA GLN A 510 -1.90 -1.49 50.22
C GLN A 510 -2.11 -2.46 51.38
N THR A 511 -1.31 -2.30 52.44
CA THR A 511 -1.41 -3.07 53.66
C THR A 511 -2.73 -2.76 54.34
N ARG A 512 -3.79 -3.48 53.95
CA ARG A 512 -5.10 -3.48 54.61
C ARG A 512 -4.88 -3.82 56.09
N ALA A 513 -4.85 -2.79 56.92
CA ALA A 513 -4.71 -2.93 58.36
C ALA A 513 -5.88 -3.78 58.89
N LYS A 514 -5.55 -4.94 59.47
CA LYS A 514 -6.55 -5.83 60.10
C LYS A 514 -6.99 -5.24 61.44
N THR A 515 -7.79 -4.18 61.41
CA THR A 515 -8.45 -3.63 62.60
C THR A 515 -9.45 -4.66 63.13
N ARG A 516 -9.01 -5.41 64.15
CA ARG A 516 -9.74 -6.52 64.74
C ARG A 516 -10.75 -6.01 65.77
N LEU A 517 -12.03 -5.93 65.40
CA LEU A 517 -13.11 -5.56 66.30
C LEU A 517 -14.18 -6.65 66.37
N VAL A 518 -14.66 -6.92 67.58
CA VAL A 518 -15.60 -8.01 67.91
C VAL A 518 -16.96 -7.41 68.24
N GLY A 519 -18.01 -7.82 67.53
CA GLY A 519 -19.38 -7.40 67.80
C GLY A 519 -20.38 -8.39 67.21
N LYS A 520 -21.23 -8.99 68.06
CA LYS A 520 -22.27 -9.94 67.62
C LYS A 520 -23.55 -9.19 67.28
N THR A 521 -24.15 -9.47 66.13
CA THR A 521 -25.61 -9.39 65.95
C THR A 521 -26.07 -10.37 64.87
N ARG A 522 -27.38 -10.46 64.63
CA ARG A 522 -28.09 -11.66 64.11
C ARG A 522 -29.02 -11.27 62.95
N THR A 523 -29.50 -12.27 62.19
CA THR A 523 -30.57 -12.21 61.16
C THR A 523 -30.18 -11.58 59.80
N ARG A 524 -30.85 -11.86 58.66
CA ARG A 524 -31.63 -13.04 58.17
C ARG A 524 -31.96 -12.81 56.67
N THR A 525 -32.07 -13.87 55.87
CA THR A 525 -32.69 -13.97 54.51
C THR A 525 -32.29 -12.99 53.39
N GLY A 526 -31.71 -13.54 52.32
CA GLY A 526 -32.28 -13.48 50.96
C GLY A 526 -32.11 -12.21 50.11
N PRO A 527 -31.53 -12.28 48.90
CA PRO A 527 -31.56 -11.17 47.95
C PRO A 527 -32.95 -11.04 47.30
N GLN A 528 -33.47 -9.81 47.18
CA GLN A 528 -34.62 -9.52 46.32
C GLN A 528 -34.17 -9.12 44.91
N ILE A 529 -34.90 -9.59 43.91
CA ILE A 529 -34.72 -9.20 42.51
C ILE A 529 -35.37 -7.84 42.29
N ILE A 530 -34.56 -6.81 42.00
CA ILE A 530 -35.06 -5.48 41.63
C ILE A 530 -35.47 -5.51 40.15
N ARG A 531 -36.76 -5.33 39.88
CA ARG A 531 -37.27 -5.05 38.53
C ARG A 531 -37.10 -3.56 38.22
N PRO A 532 -36.69 -3.16 36.99
CA PRO A 532 -36.77 -1.77 36.58
C PRO A 532 -38.24 -1.32 36.47
N VAL A 533 -38.55 -0.12 36.95
CA VAL A 533 -39.89 0.48 36.86
C VAL A 533 -40.02 1.20 35.52
N THR A 534 -41.01 0.81 34.73
CA THR A 534 -41.40 1.52 33.51
C THR A 534 -42.15 2.81 33.87
N ASN A 535 -41.66 3.96 33.41
CA ASN A 535 -42.39 5.23 33.42
C ASN A 535 -42.35 5.84 32.02
N ALA A 536 -43.34 5.50 31.20
CA ALA A 536 -43.49 6.07 29.88
C ALA A 536 -44.07 7.49 29.98
N LYS A 537 -43.52 8.42 29.19
CA LYS A 537 -44.23 9.62 28.74
C LYS A 537 -44.36 9.56 27.23
N THR A 538 -45.58 9.38 26.75
CA THR A 538 -45.93 9.35 25.33
C THR A 538 -45.92 10.76 24.75
N TYR A 539 -45.27 10.91 23.59
CA TYR A 539 -45.49 12.01 22.65
C TYR A 539 -46.00 11.41 21.34
N SER A 540 -46.94 12.10 20.67
CA SER A 540 -47.66 11.56 19.51
C SER A 540 -46.94 11.85 18.18
N PRO A 541 -46.72 10.83 17.31
CA PRO A 541 -46.16 11.03 15.98
C PRO A 541 -47.25 11.50 15.00
N ALA A 542 -47.67 12.76 15.12
CA ALA A 542 -48.82 13.30 14.39
C ALA A 542 -48.64 14.72 13.80
N LEU A 543 -47.40 15.13 13.48
CA LEU A 543 -47.15 16.46 12.87
C LEU A 543 -45.87 16.57 12.01
N LEU A 544 -45.52 15.55 11.22
CA LEU A 544 -44.29 15.60 10.39
C LEU A 544 -44.37 14.80 9.07
N ALA A 545 -45.55 14.78 8.43
CA ALA A 545 -45.80 14.01 7.21
C ALA A 545 -46.64 14.78 6.16
N MET A 546 -46.49 16.12 6.07
CA MET A 546 -47.39 16.94 5.24
C MET A 546 -46.72 18.12 4.51
N THR A 547 -45.43 18.01 4.15
CA THR A 547 -44.67 19.16 3.60
C THR A 547 -43.72 18.86 2.43
N LEU A 548 -43.91 17.77 1.65
CA LEU A 548 -43.04 17.48 0.50
C LEU A 548 -43.64 16.58 -0.62
N VAL A 549 -44.93 16.75 -0.96
CA VAL A 549 -45.58 16.00 -2.07
C VAL A 549 -46.46 16.92 -2.96
N LEU A 550 -45.99 18.14 -3.26
CA LEU A 550 -46.79 19.13 -4.00
C LEU A 550 -46.01 19.98 -5.04
N ILE A 551 -44.96 19.41 -5.64
CA ILE A 551 -44.38 19.89 -6.91
C ILE A 551 -44.17 18.67 -7.82
N PHE A 552 -44.40 18.83 -9.13
CA PHE A 552 -44.30 17.81 -10.19
C PHE A 552 -45.33 16.66 -10.18
N ALA A 553 -46.60 17.03 -10.38
CA ALA A 553 -47.57 16.19 -11.08
C ALA A 553 -48.46 17.05 -12.00
N GLY A 554 -48.20 17.03 -13.32
CA GLY A 554 -48.97 17.84 -14.27
C GLY A 554 -48.49 17.74 -15.71
N ALA A 555 -49.29 17.05 -16.55
CA ALA A 555 -49.11 16.78 -17.99
C ALA A 555 -47.84 15.96 -18.38
N GLY A 556 -47.95 14.93 -19.22
CA GLY A 556 -49.17 14.30 -19.74
C GLY A 556 -48.88 13.01 -20.51
N ALA A 557 -49.65 11.95 -20.26
CA ALA A 557 -49.51 10.65 -20.91
C ALA A 557 -50.52 10.50 -22.06
N ALA A 558 -50.08 10.66 -23.31
CA ALA A 558 -50.97 10.57 -24.48
C ALA A 558 -50.25 10.26 -25.82
N ALA A 559 -49.48 9.17 -25.92
CA ALA A 559 -49.06 8.58 -27.21
C ALA A 559 -48.47 7.15 -27.07
N LEU A 560 -49.31 6.12 -26.91
CA LEU A 560 -48.86 4.72 -26.99
C LEU A 560 -49.11 4.16 -28.41
N ALA A 561 -48.22 4.47 -29.37
CA ALA A 561 -48.08 3.74 -30.64
C ALA A 561 -46.81 4.12 -31.41
N MET A 562 -46.22 3.11 -32.08
CA MET A 562 -45.10 3.14 -33.05
C MET A 562 -43.68 2.97 -32.49
N ILE A 563 -43.19 1.73 -32.62
CA ILE A 563 -41.82 1.29 -32.31
C ILE A 563 -40.98 1.34 -33.60
N PRO A 564 -39.91 2.16 -33.69
CA PRO A 564 -38.76 1.82 -34.51
C PRO A 564 -37.95 0.73 -33.81
N LYS A 565 -37.45 -0.26 -34.55
CA LYS A 565 -36.55 -1.30 -34.01
C LYS A 565 -35.23 -0.66 -33.55
N PRO A 566 -34.51 -1.26 -32.58
CA PRO A 566 -33.12 -0.87 -32.33
C PRO A 566 -32.29 -1.03 -33.61
N ASN A 567 -31.57 0.02 -33.99
CA ASN A 567 -30.71 0.00 -35.18
C ASN A 567 -29.43 -0.78 -34.88
N ILE A 568 -29.25 -1.93 -35.54
CA ILE A 568 -27.91 -2.49 -35.76
C ILE A 568 -27.23 -1.55 -36.76
N ILE A 569 -26.18 -0.86 -36.32
CA ILE A 569 -25.44 0.07 -37.18
C ILE A 569 -24.55 -0.75 -38.13
N ASN A 570 -24.92 -0.79 -39.41
CA ASN A 570 -24.10 -1.40 -40.45
C ASN A 570 -23.02 -0.41 -40.92
N THR A 571 -21.83 -0.44 -40.32
CA THR A 571 -20.73 0.43 -40.75
C THR A 571 -20.08 -0.11 -42.03
N SER A 572 -20.19 0.62 -43.13
CA SER A 572 -19.44 0.32 -44.36
C SER A 572 -18.03 0.91 -44.25
N PRO A 573 -16.95 0.13 -44.44
CA PRO A 573 -15.59 0.59 -44.18
C PRO A 573 -15.10 1.59 -45.24
N VAL A 574 -14.71 2.79 -44.78
CA VAL A 574 -13.95 3.75 -45.59
C VAL A 574 -12.46 3.50 -45.36
N ILE A 575 -11.73 3.16 -46.41
CA ILE A 575 -10.31 2.82 -46.35
C ILE A 575 -9.47 4.11 -46.39
N LEU A 576 -8.51 4.24 -45.46
CA LEU A 576 -7.48 5.28 -45.43
C LEU A 576 -6.08 4.64 -45.33
N PRO A 577 -5.01 5.30 -45.83
CA PRO A 577 -3.71 4.68 -46.04
C PRO A 577 -2.88 4.47 -44.76
N ASN A 578 -1.96 3.51 -44.83
CA ASN A 578 -1.15 3.01 -43.72
C ASN A 578 -0.31 4.09 -42.99
N GLN A 579 -0.49 4.17 -41.67
CA GLN A 579 0.62 4.39 -40.71
C GLN A 579 0.22 3.82 -39.33
N SER A 580 1.11 3.05 -38.71
CA SER A 580 0.85 2.32 -37.46
C SER A 580 2.14 2.16 -36.64
N GLN A 581 2.08 2.42 -35.32
CA GLN A 581 3.17 2.19 -34.35
C GLN A 581 2.59 1.50 -33.10
N ALA A 582 3.34 0.64 -32.42
CA ALA A 582 2.80 -0.49 -31.62
C ALA A 582 3.60 -0.87 -30.34
N TRP A 583 3.35 -0.27 -29.15
CA TRP A 583 4.04 -0.59 -27.87
C TRP A 583 3.08 -0.72 -26.63
N LEU A 584 3.57 -1.16 -25.45
CA LEU A 584 2.97 -2.32 -24.73
C LEU A 584 3.09 -2.38 -23.17
N ALA A 585 2.15 -3.11 -22.53
CA ALA A 585 2.05 -3.61 -21.13
C ALA A 585 1.34 -2.66 -20.12
N THR A 586 0.72 -3.06 -18.99
CA THR A 586 0.60 -4.34 -18.22
C THR A 586 -0.83 -4.36 -17.54
N THR A 587 -1.45 -5.27 -16.72
CA THR A 587 -1.16 -6.54 -15.97
C THR A 587 -2.46 -7.40 -15.82
N LEU A 588 -2.37 -8.70 -15.44
CA LEU A 588 -3.43 -9.70 -15.11
C LEU A 588 -4.52 -9.97 -16.18
N ALA A 589 -5.30 -8.97 -16.54
CA ALA A 589 -5.96 -8.84 -17.83
C ALA A 589 -5.47 -7.50 -18.40
N GLU A 590 -4.50 -7.50 -19.31
CA GLU A 590 -3.79 -6.27 -19.71
C GLU A 590 -4.65 -5.40 -20.63
N PHE A 591 -5.66 -4.75 -20.06
CA PHE A 591 -6.46 -3.69 -20.68
C PHE A 591 -5.57 -2.47 -20.95
N THR A 592 -4.86 -2.49 -22.07
CA THR A 592 -3.82 -1.53 -22.43
C THR A 592 -4.23 -0.76 -23.68
N SER A 593 -4.29 0.57 -23.61
CA SER A 593 -4.63 1.40 -24.78
C SER A 593 -3.44 1.51 -25.74
N GLY A 594 -3.33 0.53 -26.64
CA GLY A 594 -2.36 0.58 -27.72
C GLY A 594 -2.68 1.69 -28.75
N PRO A 595 -1.68 2.29 -29.43
CA PRO A 595 -0.27 2.27 -29.03
C PRO A 595 0.52 3.57 -29.27
N VAL A 596 -0.05 4.74 -28.93
CA VAL A 596 0.75 5.87 -28.40
C VAL A 596 0.07 6.40 -27.15
N VAL A 597 0.42 5.82 -26.00
CA VAL A 597 0.08 6.36 -24.68
C VAL A 597 1.38 6.57 -23.92
N MET A 598 1.88 7.80 -23.97
CA MET A 598 2.79 8.30 -22.94
C MET A 598 1.95 8.53 -21.68
N HIS A 599 2.48 8.26 -20.49
CA HIS A 599 1.72 8.23 -19.21
C HIS A 599 1.19 9.59 -18.71
N ASP A 600 1.12 10.61 -19.56
CA ASP A 600 0.53 11.91 -19.29
C ASP A 600 -0.99 11.78 -19.08
N LYS A 601 -1.46 11.88 -17.83
CA LYS A 601 -2.86 11.71 -17.38
C LYS A 601 -3.84 12.80 -17.90
N ASN A 602 -3.47 13.53 -18.94
CA ASN A 602 -4.12 14.75 -19.41
C ASN A 602 -4.19 14.89 -20.95
N TYR A 603 -4.03 13.80 -21.71
CA TYR A 603 -4.40 13.85 -23.13
C TYR A 603 -5.91 14.09 -23.29
N VAL A 604 -6.26 14.95 -24.25
CA VAL A 604 -7.66 15.30 -24.56
C VAL A 604 -7.84 15.23 -26.07
N PHE A 605 -8.58 14.22 -26.53
CA PHE A 605 -8.84 14.01 -27.95
C PHE A 605 -9.68 15.15 -28.52
N THR A 606 -9.36 15.61 -29.73
CA THR A 606 -10.16 16.64 -30.43
C THR A 606 -10.89 16.02 -31.61
N GLY A 607 -12.19 16.29 -31.71
CA GLY A 607 -13.04 15.81 -32.80
C GLY A 607 -13.33 14.31 -32.73
N ARG A 608 -13.70 13.74 -33.89
CA ARG A 608 -14.04 12.31 -34.05
C ARG A 608 -12.78 11.42 -34.06
N ALA A 609 -12.08 11.38 -32.93
CA ALA A 609 -10.95 10.50 -32.71
C ALA A 609 -11.38 9.02 -32.71
N LYS A 610 -10.41 8.12 -32.95
CA LYS A 610 -10.56 6.67 -32.75
C LYS A 610 -9.38 6.10 -31.98
N PHE A 611 -9.67 5.23 -31.02
CA PHE A 611 -8.70 4.54 -30.17
C PHE A 611 -9.19 3.13 -29.85
N GLY A 612 -8.29 2.18 -29.58
CA GLY A 612 -8.62 0.81 -29.21
C GLY A 612 -8.18 0.48 -27.79
N VAL A 613 -8.79 -0.54 -27.19
CA VAL A 613 -8.32 -1.16 -25.95
C VAL A 613 -7.78 -2.54 -26.29
N ASP A 614 -6.47 -2.70 -26.19
CA ASP A 614 -5.78 -3.98 -26.29
C ASP A 614 -5.99 -4.78 -25.00
N VAL A 615 -6.06 -6.10 -25.09
CA VAL A 615 -6.35 -6.99 -23.96
C VAL A 615 -5.47 -8.22 -24.06
N MET A 616 -4.43 -8.30 -23.23
CA MET A 616 -3.67 -9.55 -23.05
C MET A 616 -4.29 -10.35 -21.90
N ALA A 617 -4.99 -11.42 -22.24
CA ALA A 617 -5.62 -12.31 -21.28
C ALA A 617 -4.54 -13.23 -20.67
N LYS A 618 -4.05 -12.96 -19.44
CA LYS A 618 -3.04 -13.85 -18.81
C LYS A 618 -3.63 -15.18 -18.35
N GLN A 619 -4.96 -15.23 -18.22
CA GLN A 619 -5.77 -16.39 -17.89
C GLN A 619 -7.02 -16.37 -18.76
N SER A 620 -7.80 -17.46 -18.75
CA SER A 620 -9.03 -17.53 -19.53
C SER A 620 -10.24 -17.02 -18.75
N PHE A 621 -10.94 -16.02 -19.32
CA PHE A 621 -12.12 -15.36 -18.76
C PHE A 621 -13.11 -14.95 -19.85
N TYR A 622 -14.37 -14.74 -19.48
CA TYR A 622 -15.32 -13.97 -20.28
C TYR A 622 -15.08 -12.48 -20.07
N MET A 623 -15.18 -11.70 -21.15
CA MET A 623 -14.87 -10.27 -21.13
C MET A 623 -16.08 -9.43 -21.57
N TYR A 624 -16.42 -8.44 -20.75
CA TYR A 624 -17.46 -7.46 -21.04
C TYR A 624 -16.87 -6.05 -21.02
N ALA A 625 -17.35 -5.18 -21.89
CA ALA A 625 -16.98 -3.77 -21.91
C ALA A 625 -18.22 -2.90 -22.04
N PHE A 626 -18.30 -1.86 -21.21
CA PHE A 626 -19.40 -0.91 -21.18
C PHE A 626 -18.87 0.50 -21.43
N LEU A 627 -19.44 1.17 -22.43
CA LEU A 627 -19.22 2.60 -22.64
C LEU A 627 -20.26 3.39 -21.83
N VAL A 628 -19.79 4.31 -20.99
CA VAL A 628 -20.61 5.29 -20.29
C VAL A 628 -20.34 6.65 -20.93
N GLN A 629 -21.32 7.14 -21.67
CA GLN A 629 -21.23 8.40 -22.39
C GLN A 629 -21.38 9.61 -21.45
N ASN A 630 -20.97 10.80 -21.91
CA ASN A 630 -21.16 12.07 -21.20
C ASN A 630 -22.63 12.36 -20.80
N SER A 631 -23.60 11.73 -21.47
CA SER A 631 -25.04 11.80 -21.16
C SER A 631 -25.47 10.96 -19.95
N GLY A 632 -24.56 10.19 -19.36
CA GLY A 632 -24.86 9.14 -18.37
C GLY A 632 -25.38 7.84 -19.00
N LYS A 633 -25.61 7.79 -20.32
CA LYS A 633 -26.08 6.58 -21.00
C LYS A 633 -25.01 5.49 -20.97
N VAL A 634 -25.43 4.30 -20.54
CA VAL A 634 -24.61 3.08 -20.55
C VAL A 634 -24.90 2.27 -21.83
N ILE A 635 -23.85 1.73 -22.46
CA ILE A 635 -23.93 0.88 -23.64
C ILE A 635 -23.02 -0.34 -23.44
N LEU A 636 -23.59 -1.56 -23.44
CA LEU A 636 -22.81 -2.80 -23.54
C LEU A 636 -22.19 -2.89 -24.94
N HIS A 637 -20.87 -2.75 -25.02
CA HIS A 637 -20.12 -2.63 -26.27
C HIS A 637 -19.53 -3.97 -26.73
N THR A 638 -19.04 -4.80 -25.80
CA THR A 638 -18.69 -6.19 -26.09
C THR A 638 -19.17 -7.08 -24.94
N PRO A 639 -19.60 -8.32 -25.23
CA PRO A 639 -19.82 -8.90 -26.56
C PRO A 639 -21.15 -8.42 -27.17
N SER A 640 -21.12 -8.11 -28.47
CA SER A 640 -22.27 -7.55 -29.21
C SER A 640 -23.43 -8.53 -29.45
N SER A 641 -23.28 -9.80 -29.04
CA SER A 641 -24.36 -10.81 -29.00
C SER A 641 -23.98 -11.99 -28.09
N ALA A 642 -24.97 -12.78 -27.66
CA ALA A 642 -24.76 -14.01 -26.88
C ALA A 642 -23.86 -15.06 -27.58
N ALA A 643 -23.71 -14.98 -28.90
CA ALA A 643 -22.84 -15.84 -29.71
C ALA A 643 -21.38 -15.34 -29.75
N ASN A 644 -21.17 -14.03 -29.60
CA ASN A 644 -19.84 -13.41 -29.50
C ASN A 644 -19.28 -13.48 -28.06
N ASP A 645 -20.11 -13.88 -27.11
CA ASP A 645 -19.78 -14.05 -25.70
C ASP A 645 -19.06 -15.38 -25.45
N VAL A 646 -17.75 -15.35 -25.71
CA VAL A 646 -16.83 -16.49 -25.66
C VAL A 646 -15.72 -16.26 -24.64
N VAL A 647 -15.16 -17.35 -24.12
CA VAL A 647 -13.99 -17.32 -23.24
C VAL A 647 -12.77 -16.90 -24.06
N LEU A 648 -12.01 -15.92 -23.56
CA LEU A 648 -10.72 -15.53 -24.13
C LEU A 648 -9.64 -16.56 -23.74
N ASP A 649 -8.81 -16.98 -24.69
CA ASP A 649 -7.68 -17.88 -24.42
C ASP A 649 -6.57 -17.21 -23.58
N ALA A 650 -6.09 -17.93 -22.56
CA ALA A 650 -4.92 -17.52 -21.79
C ALA A 650 -3.66 -17.41 -22.68
N GLY A 651 -2.87 -16.36 -22.48
CA GLY A 651 -1.70 -16.02 -23.27
C GLY A 651 -2.01 -15.40 -24.64
N ALA A 652 -3.28 -15.24 -25.01
CA ALA A 652 -3.67 -14.56 -26.25
C ALA A 652 -3.90 -13.06 -26.04
N ARG A 653 -3.71 -12.32 -27.14
CA ARG A 653 -3.86 -10.87 -27.22
C ARG A 653 -4.98 -10.51 -28.19
N TYR A 654 -5.85 -9.62 -27.75
CA TYR A 654 -7.05 -9.18 -28.45
C TYR A 654 -7.06 -7.65 -28.53
N ILE A 655 -7.74 -7.07 -29.52
CA ILE A 655 -8.16 -5.66 -29.43
C ILE A 655 -9.67 -5.59 -29.45
N LEU A 656 -10.19 -4.74 -28.58
CA LEU A 656 -11.57 -4.30 -28.51
C LEU A 656 -11.78 -3.22 -29.59
N VAL A 657 -12.63 -3.53 -30.56
CA VAL A 657 -12.90 -2.76 -31.78
C VAL A 657 -14.37 -2.37 -31.86
N GLY A 658 -14.73 -1.44 -32.75
CA GLY A 658 -16.08 -0.83 -32.79
C GLY A 658 -17.25 -1.84 -32.86
N ASP A 659 -17.06 -2.97 -33.54
CA ASP A 659 -18.13 -3.97 -33.76
C ASP A 659 -17.98 -5.23 -32.87
N GLY A 660 -16.93 -5.33 -32.05
CA GLY A 660 -16.66 -6.53 -31.23
C GLY A 660 -15.21 -6.66 -30.73
N LEU A 661 -14.72 -7.90 -30.67
CA LEU A 661 -13.43 -8.24 -30.06
C LEU A 661 -12.63 -9.16 -31.00
N GLU A 662 -11.49 -8.69 -31.48
CA GLU A 662 -10.68 -9.39 -32.50
C GLU A 662 -9.41 -10.02 -31.89
N LYS A 663 -9.15 -11.29 -32.23
CA LYS A 663 -7.93 -12.02 -31.85
C LYS A 663 -6.84 -11.82 -32.90
N ILE A 664 -5.67 -11.31 -32.52
CA ILE A 664 -4.73 -10.70 -33.48
C ILE A 664 -3.57 -11.62 -33.88
N PRO A 665 -3.43 -11.95 -35.17
CA PRO A 665 -2.13 -12.07 -35.84
C PRO A 665 -1.64 -10.68 -36.27
N LEU A 666 -0.38 -10.35 -35.94
CA LEU A 666 0.14 -8.98 -35.78
C LEU A 666 0.37 -8.14 -37.07
N ALA A 667 -0.58 -8.12 -38.02
CA ALA A 667 -0.30 -7.71 -39.41
C ALA A 667 -1.36 -6.84 -40.13
N LYS A 668 -2.35 -6.24 -39.43
CA LYS A 668 -3.31 -5.29 -40.04
C LYS A 668 -3.57 -4.07 -39.16
N ALA A 669 -3.85 -2.93 -39.79
CA ALA A 669 -4.37 -1.74 -39.13
C ALA A 669 -5.83 -1.96 -38.72
N VAL A 670 -6.19 -1.51 -37.51
CA VAL A 670 -7.46 -1.81 -36.85
C VAL A 670 -8.25 -0.51 -36.62
N THR A 671 -9.57 -0.56 -36.79
CA THR A 671 -10.46 0.60 -36.61
C THR A 671 -11.29 0.40 -35.34
N ALA A 672 -11.32 1.40 -34.45
CA ALA A 672 -11.84 1.24 -33.09
C ALA A 672 -12.79 2.39 -32.66
N PHE A 673 -13.10 2.47 -31.36
CA PHE A 673 -14.14 3.30 -30.73
C PHE A 673 -14.26 4.71 -31.32
N GLY A 674 -15.48 5.17 -31.57
CA GLY A 674 -15.75 6.53 -32.05
C GLY A 674 -16.58 7.32 -31.03
N CYS A 675 -16.07 8.46 -30.59
CA CYS A 675 -16.74 9.35 -29.64
C CYS A 675 -17.45 10.49 -30.36
N ASP A 676 -18.52 11.03 -29.74
CA ASP A 676 -19.23 12.20 -30.25
C ASP A 676 -18.39 13.48 -30.12
N ASN A 677 -18.58 14.43 -31.04
CA ASN A 677 -17.87 15.72 -31.04
C ASN A 677 -18.38 16.64 -29.91
N SER A 678 -17.96 16.34 -28.68
CA SER A 678 -18.40 16.98 -27.45
C SER A 678 -17.24 17.14 -26.47
N ASP A 679 -17.33 18.13 -25.58
CA ASP A 679 -16.43 18.26 -24.44
C ASP A 679 -16.88 17.34 -23.31
N GLY A 680 -15.96 16.57 -22.71
CA GLY A 680 -16.27 15.72 -21.56
C GLY A 680 -15.28 14.58 -21.31
N THR A 681 -15.74 13.56 -20.57
CA THR A 681 -15.00 12.34 -20.26
C THR A 681 -15.94 11.15 -20.42
N GLU A 682 -15.77 10.36 -21.48
CA GLU A 682 -16.44 9.07 -21.59
C GLU A 682 -15.66 8.03 -20.77
N LYS A 683 -16.36 7.08 -20.15
CA LYS A 683 -15.74 6.01 -19.36
C LYS A 683 -15.93 4.67 -20.03
N ILE A 684 -14.90 3.86 -20.09
CA ILE A 684 -15.00 2.45 -20.47
C ILE A 684 -14.79 1.62 -19.22
N LEU A 685 -15.87 0.99 -18.72
CA LEU A 685 -15.80 -0.04 -17.70
C LEU A 685 -15.47 -1.37 -18.37
N LEU A 686 -14.44 -2.05 -17.87
CA LEU A 686 -13.90 -3.29 -18.41
C LEU A 686 -13.99 -4.37 -17.34
N VAL A 687 -14.53 -5.54 -17.72
CA VAL A 687 -14.93 -6.60 -16.79
C VAL A 687 -14.37 -7.93 -17.29
N ALA A 688 -13.63 -8.63 -16.42
CA ALA A 688 -13.19 -9.99 -16.63
C ALA A 688 -13.83 -10.92 -15.57
N SER A 689 -14.46 -12.01 -16.01
CA SER A 689 -15.15 -12.95 -15.12
C SER A 689 -14.90 -14.40 -15.50
N GLY A 690 -14.86 -15.29 -14.50
CA GLY A 690 -14.94 -16.74 -14.72
C GLY A 690 -16.32 -17.22 -15.21
N MET A 691 -17.36 -16.37 -15.14
CA MET A 691 -18.74 -16.70 -15.45
C MET A 691 -19.25 -16.01 -16.73
N LYS A 692 -20.11 -16.73 -17.47
CA LYS A 692 -20.90 -16.18 -18.56
C LYS A 692 -22.05 -15.35 -17.98
N SER A 693 -22.32 -14.18 -18.57
CA SER A 693 -23.39 -13.29 -18.11
C SER A 693 -24.75 -13.72 -18.67
N ASP A 694 -25.78 -13.69 -17.83
CA ASP A 694 -27.15 -13.97 -18.28
C ASP A 694 -27.76 -12.77 -19.04
N LEU A 695 -27.19 -11.56 -18.95
CA LEU A 695 -27.67 -10.33 -19.60
C LEU A 695 -28.06 -10.57 -21.07
N LEU A 696 -27.17 -11.20 -21.82
CA LEU A 696 -27.30 -11.42 -23.27
C LEU A 696 -28.36 -12.47 -23.62
N THR A 697 -28.91 -13.15 -22.63
CA THR A 697 -30.00 -14.13 -22.74
C THR A 697 -31.34 -13.62 -22.22
N MET A 698 -31.37 -12.42 -21.62
CA MET A 698 -32.60 -11.77 -21.17
C MET A 698 -33.54 -11.50 -22.36
N SER A 699 -34.79 -11.97 -22.24
CA SER A 699 -35.80 -11.89 -23.32
C SER A 699 -36.60 -10.59 -23.33
N ASP A 700 -36.51 -9.78 -22.27
CA ASP A 700 -37.05 -8.42 -22.20
C ASP A 700 -35.90 -7.39 -22.30
N PRO A 701 -35.81 -6.62 -23.41
CA PRO A 701 -34.80 -5.58 -23.58
C PRO A 701 -34.85 -4.47 -22.51
N VAL A 702 -36.02 -4.17 -21.93
CA VAL A 702 -36.16 -3.10 -20.93
C VAL A 702 -35.61 -3.55 -19.59
N ALA A 703 -35.84 -4.82 -19.21
CA ALA A 703 -35.18 -5.44 -18.07
C ALA A 703 -33.65 -5.56 -18.29
N GLN A 704 -33.21 -5.87 -19.51
CA GLN A 704 -31.80 -5.96 -19.88
C GLN A 704 -31.07 -4.60 -19.76
N GLU A 705 -31.63 -3.53 -20.33
CA GLU A 705 -31.07 -2.17 -20.26
C GLU A 705 -30.96 -1.71 -18.80
N LYS A 706 -32.01 -1.93 -17.99
CA LYS A 706 -32.00 -1.63 -16.56
C LYS A 706 -30.97 -2.45 -15.77
N ALA A 707 -30.79 -3.73 -16.08
CA ALA A 707 -29.80 -4.58 -15.41
C ALA A 707 -28.37 -4.14 -15.75
N ILE A 708 -28.12 -3.71 -17.00
CA ILE A 708 -26.85 -3.10 -17.43
C ILE A 708 -26.57 -1.80 -16.65
N GLU A 709 -27.55 -0.90 -16.56
CA GLU A 709 -27.40 0.35 -15.78
C GLU A 709 -27.12 0.08 -14.31
N GLN A 710 -27.85 -0.84 -13.66
CA GLN A 710 -27.64 -1.18 -12.25
C GLN A 710 -26.25 -1.74 -12.00
N PHE A 711 -25.81 -2.69 -12.84
CA PHE A 711 -24.47 -3.27 -12.76
C PHE A 711 -23.38 -2.22 -12.92
N VAL A 712 -23.44 -1.39 -13.98
CA VAL A 712 -22.37 -0.43 -14.28
C VAL A 712 -22.28 0.65 -13.21
N ASN A 713 -23.41 1.19 -12.74
CA ASN A 713 -23.41 2.15 -11.62
C ASN A 713 -22.80 1.55 -10.35
N ARG A 714 -23.08 0.26 -10.06
CA ARG A 714 -22.53 -0.43 -8.90
C ARG A 714 -21.04 -0.77 -9.05
N SER A 715 -20.58 -1.16 -10.25
CA SER A 715 -19.15 -1.33 -10.55
C SER A 715 -18.38 -0.01 -10.39
N LEU A 716 -18.91 1.10 -10.93
CA LEU A 716 -18.31 2.42 -10.78
C LEU A 716 -18.27 2.87 -9.30
N GLN A 717 -19.29 2.54 -8.50
CA GLN A 717 -19.27 2.79 -7.06
C GLN A 717 -18.13 2.03 -6.37
N LEU A 718 -17.98 0.73 -6.63
CA LEU A 718 -16.93 -0.09 -6.02
C LEU A 718 -15.53 0.37 -6.45
N LEU A 719 -15.36 0.74 -7.72
CA LEU A 719 -14.13 1.35 -8.23
C LEU A 719 -13.82 2.72 -7.62
N SER A 720 -14.85 3.51 -7.24
CA SER A 720 -14.65 4.77 -6.53
C SER A 720 -14.27 4.62 -5.04
N CYS A 721 -14.35 3.40 -4.50
CA CYS A 721 -13.90 3.07 -3.14
C CYS A 721 -12.45 2.52 -3.11
N ASP A 722 -11.81 2.30 -4.25
CA ASP A 722 -10.42 1.82 -4.35
C ASP A 722 -9.46 2.97 -4.69
N GLU A 723 -8.51 3.24 -3.79
CA GLU A 723 -7.46 4.23 -4.02
C GLU A 723 -6.34 3.73 -4.96
N SER A 724 -6.27 2.42 -5.26
CA SER A 724 -5.18 1.85 -6.05
C SER A 724 -5.20 2.28 -7.52
N GLY A 725 -6.40 2.50 -8.08
CA GLY A 725 -6.59 2.81 -9.50
C GLY A 725 -6.24 1.67 -10.48
N ASN A 726 -5.91 0.48 -9.98
CA ASN A 726 -5.51 -0.70 -10.78
C ASN A 726 -6.66 -1.69 -11.05
N GLY A 727 -7.89 -1.33 -10.66
CA GLY A 727 -9.07 -2.19 -10.75
C GLY A 727 -9.20 -3.16 -9.57
N VAL A 728 -10.43 -3.59 -9.31
CA VAL A 728 -10.83 -4.32 -8.09
C VAL A 728 -11.35 -5.70 -8.45
N VAL A 729 -11.04 -6.72 -7.64
CA VAL A 729 -11.70 -8.02 -7.67
C VAL A 729 -12.84 -8.01 -6.66
N VAL A 730 -14.07 -8.33 -7.10
CA VAL A 730 -15.30 -8.29 -6.29
C VAL A 730 -16.11 -9.58 -6.50
N ASP A 731 -16.96 -9.96 -5.54
CA ASP A 731 -17.93 -11.05 -5.77
C ASP A 731 -19.05 -10.55 -6.70
N ALA A 732 -19.41 -11.38 -7.69
CA ALA A 732 -20.50 -11.17 -8.64
C ALA A 732 -21.81 -10.67 -7.99
N LYS A 733 -22.12 -11.09 -6.76
CA LYS A 733 -23.33 -10.68 -6.02
C LYS A 733 -23.30 -9.21 -5.61
N GLU A 734 -22.13 -8.65 -5.35
CA GLU A 734 -21.99 -7.23 -5.04
C GLU A 734 -22.26 -6.35 -6.27
N LEU A 735 -22.24 -6.93 -7.48
CA LEU A 735 -22.56 -6.27 -8.74
C LEU A 735 -24.03 -6.45 -9.16
N GLY A 736 -24.79 -7.34 -8.51
CA GLY A 736 -26.24 -7.47 -8.65
C GLY A 736 -26.73 -8.89 -8.95
N GLU A 737 -27.86 -9.27 -8.35
CA GLU A 737 -28.42 -10.64 -8.32
C GLU A 737 -28.82 -11.26 -9.68
N HIS A 738 -28.66 -10.53 -10.80
CA HIS A 738 -29.17 -10.93 -12.12
C HIS A 738 -28.13 -10.85 -13.26
N PHE A 739 -26.87 -10.49 -12.98
CA PHE A 739 -25.86 -10.34 -14.04
C PHE A 739 -25.17 -11.66 -14.42
N PHE A 740 -24.96 -12.57 -13.46
CA PHE A 740 -24.25 -13.85 -13.64
C PHE A 740 -25.09 -15.03 -13.12
N ASP A 741 -25.06 -16.19 -13.80
CA ASP A 741 -25.88 -17.34 -13.39
C ASP A 741 -25.31 -18.07 -12.15
N ASP A 742 -25.82 -17.68 -10.98
CA ASP A 742 -25.48 -18.24 -9.67
C ASP A 742 -25.76 -19.76 -9.52
N ASN A 743 -26.48 -20.38 -10.47
CA ASN A 743 -26.86 -21.80 -10.49
C ASN A 743 -26.06 -22.68 -11.47
N LYS A 744 -25.29 -22.08 -12.41
CA LYS A 744 -24.52 -22.79 -13.45
C LYS A 744 -23.02 -23.08 -13.22
N PRO A 745 -22.35 -22.87 -12.06
CA PRO A 745 -20.92 -23.21 -11.90
C PRO A 745 -20.67 -24.73 -11.73
N LYS A 746 -21.28 -25.58 -12.59
CA LYS A 746 -21.47 -27.02 -12.33
C LYS A 746 -20.51 -27.98 -13.02
N ASN A 747 -19.67 -27.54 -13.98
CA ASN A 747 -18.66 -28.39 -14.62
C ASN A 747 -17.51 -27.60 -15.32
N GLY A 748 -17.32 -26.32 -15.00
CA GLY A 748 -16.30 -25.49 -15.65
C GLY A 748 -14.89 -25.89 -15.22
N LYS A 749 -14.08 -26.44 -16.13
CA LYS A 749 -12.65 -26.78 -15.88
C LYS A 749 -11.71 -25.56 -15.82
N PHE A 750 -12.23 -24.34 -15.89
CA PHE A 750 -11.48 -23.11 -15.69
C PHE A 750 -11.35 -22.84 -14.18
N GLY A 751 -10.45 -23.57 -13.53
CA GLY A 751 -10.23 -23.50 -12.09
C GLY A 751 -8.84 -24.00 -11.70
N SER A 752 -7.83 -23.13 -11.84
CA SER A 752 -6.46 -23.45 -11.41
C SER A 752 -5.51 -22.25 -11.18
N SER A 753 -5.89 -20.97 -11.41
CA SER A 753 -4.88 -19.88 -11.33
C SER A 753 -5.28 -18.41 -11.05
N GLY A 754 -6.56 -17.96 -10.93
CA GLY A 754 -6.76 -16.54 -10.53
C GLY A 754 -8.09 -15.80 -10.70
N LEU A 755 -9.17 -16.39 -11.23
CA LEU A 755 -10.54 -15.92 -10.97
C LEU A 755 -11.41 -17.14 -10.66
N MET A 756 -11.80 -17.30 -9.40
CA MET A 756 -12.50 -18.48 -8.89
C MET A 756 -14.01 -18.23 -8.76
N GLY A 757 -14.82 -19.01 -9.49
CA GLY A 757 -16.26 -19.06 -9.28
C GLY A 757 -16.95 -17.71 -9.49
N ARG A 758 -17.31 -17.04 -8.38
CA ARG A 758 -18.04 -15.76 -8.35
C ARG A 758 -17.16 -14.52 -8.53
N GLU A 759 -15.85 -14.66 -8.51
CA GLU A 759 -14.95 -13.50 -8.60
C GLU A 759 -15.00 -12.81 -9.97
N VAL A 760 -15.09 -11.49 -9.95
CA VAL A 760 -15.14 -10.61 -11.11
C VAL A 760 -14.11 -9.51 -10.92
N TYR A 761 -13.18 -9.37 -11.87
CA TYR A 761 -12.28 -8.22 -11.92
C TYR A 761 -12.92 -7.10 -12.74
N ILE A 762 -12.98 -5.90 -12.16
CA ILE A 762 -13.50 -4.69 -12.80
C ILE A 762 -12.44 -3.60 -12.84
N THR A 763 -12.38 -2.84 -13.93
CA THR A 763 -11.49 -1.67 -14.06
C THR A 763 -12.10 -0.60 -14.97
N GLN A 764 -11.61 0.64 -14.89
CA GLN A 764 -12.18 1.81 -15.57
C GLN A 764 -11.09 2.55 -16.36
N VAL A 765 -11.35 2.84 -17.63
CA VAL A 765 -10.53 3.70 -18.48
C VAL A 765 -11.30 4.98 -18.79
N ASP A 766 -10.78 6.12 -18.31
CA ASP A 766 -11.36 7.45 -18.59
C ASP A 766 -10.76 8.03 -19.89
N VAL A 767 -11.62 8.41 -20.82
CA VAL A 767 -11.24 8.96 -22.13
C VAL A 767 -11.75 10.39 -22.22
N ARG A 768 -10.83 11.36 -22.24
CA ARG A 768 -11.18 12.80 -22.23
C ARG A 768 -11.26 13.37 -23.63
N HIS A 769 -12.33 14.11 -23.90
CA HIS A 769 -12.63 14.71 -25.20
C HIS A 769 -12.79 16.22 -25.08
N LYS A 770 -12.34 16.91 -26.12
CA LYS A 770 -12.64 18.29 -26.44
C LYS A 770 -13.38 18.32 -27.76
N LYS A 771 -14.40 19.17 -27.81
CA LYS A 771 -15.09 19.47 -29.04
C LYS A 771 -14.12 20.13 -30.03
N ASP A 772 -14.05 19.60 -31.24
CA ASP A 772 -13.43 20.30 -32.36
C ASP A 772 -14.48 21.25 -32.99
N PRO A 773 -14.32 22.57 -32.86
CA PRO A 773 -15.27 23.53 -33.41
C PRO A 773 -15.24 23.60 -34.94
N THR A 774 -14.23 23.04 -35.61
CA THR A 774 -14.19 23.00 -37.08
C THR A 774 -15.20 21.99 -37.64
N LEU A 775 -15.47 20.90 -36.92
CA LEU A 775 -16.44 19.87 -37.34
C LEU A 775 -17.90 20.36 -37.26
N ASP A 776 -18.22 21.32 -36.39
CA ASP A 776 -19.55 21.95 -36.34
C ASP A 776 -19.89 22.71 -37.63
N SER A 777 -18.88 23.19 -38.36
CA SER A 777 -19.06 23.90 -39.64
C SER A 777 -19.31 22.95 -40.83
N GLN A 778 -19.09 21.65 -40.65
CA GLN A 778 -19.32 20.64 -41.68
C GLN A 778 -20.79 20.20 -41.67
N LEU A 779 -21.62 20.96 -42.38
CA LEU A 779 -22.99 20.54 -42.73
C LEU A 779 -22.99 19.09 -43.24
N PRO A 780 -23.91 18.22 -42.76
CA PRO A 780 -23.93 16.83 -43.17
C PRO A 780 -24.15 16.74 -44.68
N SER A 781 -23.19 16.15 -45.39
CA SER A 781 -23.21 16.02 -46.85
C SER A 781 -24.45 15.22 -47.28
N ASN A 782 -25.33 15.84 -48.06
CA ASN A 782 -26.62 15.27 -48.48
C ASN A 782 -26.44 13.88 -49.12
N ILE A 783 -26.79 12.83 -48.36
CA ILE A 783 -26.91 11.46 -48.86
C ILE A 783 -28.10 11.43 -49.84
N THR A 784 -27.79 11.42 -51.12
CA THR A 784 -28.81 11.35 -52.17
C THR A 784 -29.35 9.91 -52.23
N PRO A 785 -30.65 9.66 -52.05
CA PRO A 785 -31.20 8.30 -52.02
C PRO A 785 -31.16 7.69 -53.42
N GLY A 786 -30.29 6.70 -53.63
CA GLY A 786 -30.21 5.94 -54.87
C GLY A 786 -31.38 4.96 -55.02
N ASN A 787 -32.18 5.12 -56.08
CA ASN A 787 -33.27 4.20 -56.41
C ASN A 787 -32.75 2.78 -56.69
N THR A 788 -33.35 1.77 -56.05
CA THR A 788 -33.24 0.36 -56.43
C THR A 788 -34.62 -0.21 -56.76
N THR A 789 -34.81 -0.60 -58.01
CA THR A 789 -36.06 -1.21 -58.51
C THR A 789 -36.01 -2.73 -58.33
N PRO A 790 -37.09 -3.40 -57.88
CA PRO A 790 -37.04 -4.84 -57.59
C PRO A 790 -37.00 -5.70 -58.88
N GLY A 791 -36.07 -6.65 -58.93
CA GLY A 791 -35.99 -7.70 -59.95
C GLY A 791 -36.64 -9.01 -59.47
N ASN A 792 -37.42 -9.65 -60.34
CA ASN A 792 -38.17 -10.87 -60.01
C ASN A 792 -37.30 -12.14 -59.93
N THR A 793 -37.80 -13.13 -59.21
CA THR A 793 -37.23 -14.47 -59.06
C THR A 793 -37.65 -15.44 -60.18
N THR A 794 -36.75 -16.34 -60.61
CA THR A 794 -37.10 -17.65 -61.19
C THR A 794 -35.89 -18.62 -61.09
N PRO A 795 -36.07 -19.92 -60.77
CA PRO A 795 -34.93 -20.82 -60.46
C PRO A 795 -34.64 -21.90 -61.52
N SER A 796 -33.73 -22.85 -61.18
CA SER A 796 -33.20 -24.02 -61.94
C SER A 796 -31.95 -23.72 -62.81
N SER A 797 -31.05 -24.68 -63.10
CA SER A 797 -31.02 -26.13 -62.83
C SER A 797 -29.61 -26.66 -62.42
N THR A 798 -29.48 -27.96 -62.16
CA THR A 798 -28.29 -28.63 -61.59
C THR A 798 -27.31 -29.25 -62.61
N THR A 799 -26.07 -29.54 -62.14
CA THR A 799 -25.14 -30.61 -62.61
C THR A 799 -24.47 -30.49 -64.02
N PRO A 800 -23.33 -31.17 -64.31
CA PRO A 800 -22.13 -31.35 -63.47
C PRO A 800 -20.75 -31.33 -64.21
N SER A 801 -19.67 -31.22 -63.41
CA SER A 801 -18.33 -31.84 -63.56
C SER A 801 -17.33 -31.52 -64.69
N ASN A 802 -16.05 -31.72 -64.32
CA ASN A 802 -14.90 -32.21 -65.10
C ASN A 802 -13.87 -31.26 -65.78
N ILE A 803 -12.64 -31.37 -65.24
CA ILE A 803 -11.34 -31.57 -65.93
C ILE A 803 -10.61 -30.32 -66.47
N ALA A 804 -9.28 -30.35 -66.29
CA ALA A 804 -8.30 -29.32 -66.69
C ALA A 804 -7.91 -29.40 -68.18
N PRO A 805 -7.04 -28.50 -68.69
CA PRO A 805 -5.61 -28.80 -68.58
C PRO A 805 -4.68 -27.61 -68.29
N THR A 806 -3.42 -27.97 -68.06
CA THR A 806 -2.18 -27.18 -67.92
C THR A 806 -2.05 -25.95 -68.83
N ASN A 807 -1.60 -24.83 -68.26
CA ASN A 807 -0.17 -24.50 -68.15
C ASN A 807 0.11 -23.55 -66.98
#